data_AF-A0A7D9HSX8-F1
#
_entry.id   AF-A0A7D9HSX8-F1
#
_cell.length_a   1.000
_cell.length_b   1.000
_cell.length_c   1.000
_cell.angle_alpha   90.00
_cell.angle_beta   90.00
_cell.angle_gamma   90.00
#
_symmetry.space_group_name_H-M   'P 1'
#
loop_
_entity.id
_entity.type
_entity.pdbx_description
1 polymer ?
#
loop_
_entity_poly.entity_id
_entity_poly.type
_entity_poly.pdbx_seq_one_letter_code
_entity_poly.pdbx_strand_id
1 'polypeptide(L)'
;MWFCPKCRCEYKQTERPKEYICFCGETVNPKFDPWSIPHSCGKVCARQLTPKCGHSCLLLCHPGPCPPCPKMVQARCHCGSQPPTSRRCCAKEWSCGPCPLCPERSTQSCICGRNRSIRPCAEPQWLCTEVCGKLLECSNHSCSDICHRGKCPPCPKSGKRTCPCGKTTLDLPCTEDVPPCGDTCELLLSCGHHNCTRRCHSGPCETCRQMVNKICRCGKREKSIQCSQEFICDIKCPKLKNCQRHQCRRKCCHGQCPPCEQICGRQLSCKNHKCPSVCHRGLCYPCPLTKDVSCNCGSTTLTVPCGRERVTKPPKCSQVCKTPSNCHHLIRKSHRCHFGPCPPCKQICGYKLASCDHSCRMACHDNKTISRAESRPLTSPWTTNHEEKQSIPIRCGPCSVPVMRTCLGEHETISMPCFKDGEFSCGRPCGRLLSCDNHRCQLQCHTVIQAPDEERSGLDCEQCEKPCIKPIQSGCTHECLRRCHPGECGDCRQMVKRQCHCSSMSVYVKCCELTSSDDSSTKLLLSCKGNCPKMLKCGHQCSLHCHFGPCIDAKDCSRKIVVRCPCKRLKKDYPCSEAQGISLECNEECRKIVMKTEKERKEQERIQQEEEMKLHKEEVEKYERKKQGRKRRPRKQQEDVEEPSWFSVHRNVIIATVVVVAILAVVIHIALAE
;
A
#
# COMPACT_ATOMS: atom_id res chain seq x y z
N MET A 1 64.00 8.64 9.41
CA MET A 1 62.86 8.92 10.32
C MET A 1 61.59 8.37 9.70
N TRP A 2 60.66 7.83 10.50
CA TRP A 2 59.36 7.33 10.01
C TRP A 2 58.22 8.03 10.75
N PHE A 3 57.21 8.49 10.01
CA PHE A 3 56.03 9.13 10.57
C PHE A 3 54.88 8.14 10.60
N CYS A 4 54.24 7.99 11.76
CA CYS A 4 53.06 7.12 11.86
C CYS A 4 51.91 7.68 11.01
N PRO A 5 51.33 6.94 10.05
CA PRO A 5 50.25 7.42 9.18
C PRO A 5 48.98 7.85 9.94
N LYS A 6 48.80 7.35 11.17
CA LYS A 6 47.60 7.59 11.97
C LYS A 6 47.73 8.79 12.91
N CYS A 7 48.85 8.92 13.63
CA CYS A 7 49.05 9.99 14.61
C CYS A 7 50.10 11.04 14.20
N ARG A 8 50.82 10.82 13.09
CA ARG A 8 51.92 11.67 12.59
C ARG A 8 53.08 11.90 13.58
N CYS A 9 53.14 11.16 14.68
CA CYS A 9 54.28 11.19 15.59
C CYS A 9 55.55 10.69 14.89
N GLU A 10 56.67 11.33 15.20
CA GLU A 10 58.00 11.01 14.70
C GLU A 10 58.62 9.87 15.49
N TYR A 11 59.09 8.84 14.78
CA TYR A 11 59.84 7.73 15.35
C TYR A 11 61.24 7.64 14.74
N LYS A 12 62.24 7.35 15.58
CA LYS A 12 63.60 7.03 15.10
C LYS A 12 63.56 5.74 14.29
N GLN A 13 64.54 5.54 13.40
CA GLN A 13 64.55 4.38 12.49
C GLN A 13 64.68 3.04 13.23
N THR A 14 65.25 3.04 14.43
CA THR A 14 65.33 1.92 15.36
C THR A 14 64.01 1.63 16.08
N GLU A 15 63.13 2.62 16.21
CA GLU A 15 61.85 2.55 16.94
C GLU A 15 60.66 2.26 16.02
N ARG A 16 60.90 2.11 14.71
CA ARG A 16 59.88 1.69 13.75
C ARG A 16 59.37 0.30 14.15
N PRO A 17 58.06 0.13 14.44
CA PRO A 17 57.50 -1.19 14.71
C PRO A 17 57.71 -2.08 13.46
N LYS A 18 58.54 -3.11 13.59
CA LYS A 18 58.79 -4.09 12.52
C LYS A 18 57.67 -5.13 12.42
N GLU A 19 56.88 -5.25 13.48
CA GLU A 19 55.86 -6.27 13.66
C GLU A 19 54.57 -5.62 14.12
N TYR A 20 53.43 -6.08 13.59
CA TYR A 20 52.11 -5.67 14.04
C TYR A 20 51.31 -6.89 14.49
N ILE A 21 50.48 -6.74 15.52
CA ILE A 21 49.64 -7.81 16.06
C ILE A 21 48.23 -7.77 15.45
N CYS A 22 47.54 -8.92 15.39
CA CYS A 22 46.12 -8.96 15.04
C CYS A 22 45.27 -8.10 15.98
N PHE A 23 44.04 -7.77 15.59
CA PHE A 23 43.08 -7.09 16.49
C PHE A 23 42.80 -7.84 17.81
N CYS A 24 43.02 -9.15 17.82
CA CYS A 24 42.93 -10.01 18.99
C CYS A 24 44.16 -9.98 19.91
N GLY A 25 45.32 -9.52 19.43
CA GLY A 25 46.62 -9.62 20.10
C GLY A 25 47.29 -10.99 20.07
N GLU A 26 46.65 -12.03 19.52
CA GLU A 26 47.14 -13.43 19.57
C GLU A 26 48.22 -13.77 18.53
N THR A 27 48.17 -13.17 17.33
CA THR A 27 49.14 -13.47 16.26
C THR A 27 49.90 -12.22 15.85
N VAL A 28 51.23 -12.33 15.84
CA VAL A 28 52.15 -11.34 15.28
C VAL A 28 52.22 -11.54 13.75
N ASN A 29 52.09 -10.46 12.99
CA ASN A 29 52.09 -10.41 11.51
C ASN A 29 51.17 -11.47 10.86
N PRO A 30 49.83 -11.37 11.03
CA PRO A 30 48.90 -12.33 10.45
C PRO A 30 49.04 -12.41 8.92
N LYS A 31 49.08 -13.64 8.38
CA LYS A 31 49.11 -13.91 6.94
C LYS A 31 47.85 -13.35 6.27
N PHE A 32 48.02 -12.74 5.09
CA PHE A 32 46.91 -12.23 4.31
C PHE A 32 46.09 -13.38 3.71
N ASP A 33 44.80 -13.45 4.05
CA ASP A 33 43.83 -14.35 3.43
C ASP A 33 42.69 -13.53 2.81
N PRO A 34 42.34 -13.70 1.52
CA PRO A 34 41.30 -12.93 0.84
C PRO A 34 39.91 -12.97 1.48
N TRP A 35 39.61 -14.01 2.25
CA TRP A 35 38.30 -14.20 2.90
C TRP A 35 38.28 -13.74 4.37
N SER A 36 39.42 -13.26 4.87
CA SER A 36 39.57 -12.73 6.24
C SER A 36 39.64 -11.20 6.25
N ILE A 37 39.32 -10.59 7.40
CA ILE A 37 39.49 -9.15 7.55
C ILE A 37 40.99 -8.83 7.52
N PRO A 38 41.45 -7.82 6.75
CA PRO A 38 42.85 -7.42 6.73
C PRO A 38 43.37 -7.14 8.14
N HIS A 39 44.59 -7.61 8.45
CA HIS A 39 45.19 -7.55 9.79
C HIS A 39 44.47 -8.36 10.88
N SER A 40 43.56 -9.28 10.52
CA SER A 40 42.97 -10.26 11.45
C SER A 40 43.68 -11.62 11.34
N CYS A 41 43.63 -12.42 12.39
CA CYS A 41 44.24 -13.75 12.41
C CYS A 41 43.34 -14.88 11.86
N GLY A 42 42.09 -14.56 11.48
CA GLY A 42 41.09 -15.55 11.06
C GLY A 42 40.57 -16.50 12.16
N LYS A 43 41.13 -16.47 13.38
CA LYS A 43 40.68 -17.27 14.53
C LYS A 43 39.59 -16.56 15.32
N VAL A 44 38.93 -17.33 16.21
CA VAL A 44 37.98 -16.79 17.20
C VAL A 44 38.71 -15.82 18.13
N CYS A 45 38.11 -14.65 18.34
CA CYS A 45 38.68 -13.50 19.04
C CYS A 45 39.11 -13.80 20.48
N ALA A 46 38.35 -14.66 21.19
CA ALA A 46 38.62 -15.14 22.56
C ALA A 46 38.85 -14.08 23.66
N ARG A 47 38.86 -12.78 23.33
CA ARG A 47 38.96 -11.67 24.29
C ARG A 47 37.83 -11.73 25.31
N GLN A 48 38.14 -11.40 26.57
CA GLN A 48 37.14 -11.31 27.63
C GLN A 48 36.13 -10.19 27.33
N LEU A 49 34.85 -10.52 27.41
CA LEU A 49 33.77 -9.57 27.17
C LEU A 49 33.66 -8.59 28.34
N THR A 50 33.32 -7.34 28.04
CA THR A 50 33.03 -6.29 29.04
C THR A 50 31.51 -6.07 29.11
N PRO A 51 30.86 -6.20 30.28
CA PRO A 51 31.38 -6.47 31.63
C PRO A 51 31.94 -7.90 31.79
N LYS A 52 32.93 -8.06 32.68
CA LYS A 52 33.63 -9.33 32.97
C LYS A 52 32.64 -10.40 33.44
N CYS A 53 32.04 -11.11 32.51
CA CYS A 53 30.99 -12.09 32.77
C CYS A 53 31.47 -13.54 32.75
N GLY A 54 32.79 -13.77 32.70
CA GLY A 54 33.40 -15.09 32.56
C GLY A 54 33.26 -15.71 31.17
N HIS A 55 32.71 -14.97 30.20
CA HIS A 55 32.54 -15.42 28.81
C HIS A 55 33.51 -14.71 27.86
N SER A 56 34.03 -15.47 26.90
CA SER A 56 34.91 -15.01 25.83
C SER A 56 34.13 -14.66 24.56
N CYS A 57 34.70 -13.77 23.73
CA CYS A 57 34.15 -13.41 22.44
C CYS A 57 34.22 -14.59 21.46
N LEU A 58 33.06 -14.99 20.92
CA LEU A 58 32.92 -16.08 19.93
C LEU A 58 33.04 -15.61 18.48
N LEU A 59 33.16 -14.30 18.25
CA LEU A 59 33.34 -13.75 16.91
C LEU A 59 34.75 -14.04 16.40
N LEU A 60 34.91 -14.11 15.07
CA LEU A 60 36.23 -14.07 14.45
C LEU A 60 36.94 -12.75 14.81
N CYS A 61 38.27 -12.74 14.76
CA CYS A 61 39.10 -11.58 15.04
C CYS A 61 38.59 -10.33 14.29
N HIS A 62 37.96 -9.41 15.02
CA HIS A 62 37.25 -8.26 14.47
C HIS A 62 37.88 -6.94 14.93
N PRO A 63 37.76 -5.87 14.12
CA PRO A 63 38.13 -4.53 14.54
C PRO A 63 37.16 -4.01 15.62
N GLY A 64 37.66 -3.17 16.52
CA GLY A 64 36.85 -2.52 17.56
C GLY A 64 36.59 -3.34 18.83
N PRO A 65 35.81 -2.78 19.78
CA PRO A 65 35.46 -3.44 21.05
C PRO A 65 34.51 -4.62 20.83
N CYS A 66 34.60 -5.64 21.70
CA CYS A 66 33.74 -6.83 21.60
C CYS A 66 32.28 -6.48 21.97
N PRO A 67 31.28 -7.03 21.26
CA PRO A 67 29.87 -6.81 21.60
C PRO A 67 29.50 -7.44 22.95
N PRO A 68 28.41 -7.01 23.61
CA PRO A 68 27.99 -7.57 24.89
C PRO A 68 27.64 -9.07 24.78
N CYS A 69 27.80 -9.79 25.88
CA CYS A 69 27.62 -11.25 25.90
C CYS A 69 26.19 -11.68 25.49
N PRO A 70 26.04 -12.50 24.43
CA PRO A 70 24.73 -12.97 23.96
C PRO A 70 24.18 -14.15 24.76
N LYS A 71 24.97 -14.77 25.66
CA LYS A 71 24.52 -15.93 26.43
C LYS A 71 23.38 -15.56 27.38
N MET A 72 22.41 -16.45 27.50
CA MET A 72 21.32 -16.35 28.48
C MET A 72 21.75 -17.01 29.79
N VAL A 73 21.52 -16.31 30.90
CA VAL A 73 21.77 -16.79 32.26
C VAL A 73 20.47 -16.72 33.07
N GLN A 74 20.32 -17.61 34.03
CA GLN A 74 19.22 -17.53 35.01
C GLN A 74 19.57 -16.45 36.03
N ALA A 75 18.85 -15.32 35.96
CA ALA A 75 19.08 -14.18 36.83
C ALA A 75 17.91 -14.00 37.81
N ARG A 76 18.22 -13.98 39.11
CA ARG A 76 17.24 -13.65 40.17
C ARG A 76 17.11 -12.13 40.29
N CYS A 77 15.90 -11.66 40.55
CA CYS A 77 15.69 -10.25 40.92
C CYS A 77 16.53 -9.91 42.16
N HIS A 78 17.05 -8.69 42.24
CA HIS A 78 17.71 -8.21 43.46
C HIS A 78 16.81 -8.35 44.72
N CYS A 79 15.49 -8.25 44.53
CA CYS A 79 14.47 -8.45 45.56
C CYS A 79 14.25 -9.90 46.02
N GLY A 80 14.73 -10.90 45.26
CA GLY A 80 14.51 -12.32 45.55
C GLY A 80 13.07 -12.84 45.39
N SER A 81 12.07 -11.95 45.26
CA SER A 81 10.64 -12.29 45.27
C SER A 81 10.14 -12.92 43.96
N GLN A 82 10.83 -12.68 42.85
CA GLN A 82 10.49 -13.27 41.55
C GLN A 82 11.35 -14.52 41.27
N PRO A 83 10.79 -15.57 40.66
CA PRO A 83 11.55 -16.76 40.31
C PRO A 83 12.70 -16.41 39.33
N PRO A 84 13.76 -17.23 39.26
CA PRO A 84 14.86 -17.01 38.32
C PRO A 84 14.31 -16.84 36.90
N THR A 85 14.64 -15.71 36.26
CA THR A 85 14.21 -15.44 34.87
C THR A 85 15.40 -15.53 33.94
N SER A 86 15.18 -16.11 32.77
CA SER A 86 16.19 -16.20 31.71
C SER A 86 16.44 -14.80 31.14
N ARG A 87 17.63 -14.24 31.38
CA ARG A 87 18.05 -12.93 30.89
C ARG A 87 19.42 -12.99 30.23
N ARG A 88 19.72 -12.03 29.36
CA ARG A 88 21.05 -11.91 28.75
C ARG A 88 22.09 -11.63 29.83
N CYS A 89 23.27 -12.23 29.70
CA CYS A 89 24.35 -12.13 30.67
C CYS A 89 24.78 -10.67 30.94
N CYS A 90 24.74 -9.81 29.92
CA CYS A 90 24.99 -8.37 30.06
C CYS A 90 23.98 -7.62 30.96
N ALA A 91 22.83 -8.24 31.24
CA ALA A 91 21.75 -7.71 32.08
C ALA A 91 21.40 -8.69 33.20
N LYS A 92 22.42 -9.36 33.77
CA LYS A 92 22.27 -10.27 34.92
C LYS A 92 21.73 -9.54 36.15
N GLU A 93 22.15 -8.29 36.37
CA GLU A 93 21.63 -7.43 37.43
C GLU A 93 20.34 -6.78 36.97
N TRP A 94 19.23 -7.15 37.61
CA TRP A 94 17.92 -6.60 37.31
C TRP A 94 17.05 -6.50 38.56
N SER A 95 16.25 -5.44 38.59
CA SER A 95 15.21 -5.21 39.60
C SER A 95 13.84 -5.19 38.92
N CYS A 96 12.81 -5.67 39.62
CA CYS A 96 11.44 -5.70 39.10
C CYS A 96 10.72 -4.34 39.19
N GLY A 97 11.46 -3.22 39.28
CA GLY A 97 10.92 -1.88 39.57
C GLY A 97 10.83 -1.57 41.08
N PRO A 98 10.24 -0.43 41.48
CA PRO A 98 9.93 -0.17 42.88
C PRO A 98 9.03 -1.31 43.37
N CYS A 99 9.51 -2.05 44.37
CA CYS A 99 8.70 -3.09 44.99
C CYS A 99 7.41 -2.45 45.50
N PRO A 100 6.25 -3.10 45.34
CA PRO A 100 5.01 -2.57 45.87
C PRO A 100 5.22 -2.30 47.37
N LEU A 101 5.08 -1.03 47.75
CA LEU A 101 5.06 -0.61 49.15
C LEU A 101 4.05 -1.50 49.88
N CYS A 102 4.40 -1.94 51.10
CA CYS A 102 3.57 -2.83 51.89
C CYS A 102 2.10 -2.36 51.83
N PRO A 103 1.16 -3.17 51.28
CA PRO A 103 -0.23 -2.75 51.09
C PRO A 103 -0.98 -2.62 52.43
N GLU A 104 -0.39 -3.14 53.50
CA GLU A 104 -0.90 -3.01 54.86
C GLU A 104 -0.77 -1.55 55.34
N ARG A 105 -1.89 -1.04 55.83
CA ARG A 105 -1.97 0.28 56.44
C ARG A 105 -2.02 0.11 57.95
N SER A 106 -1.14 0.77 58.68
CA SER A 106 -1.14 0.76 60.14
C SER A 106 -1.64 2.11 60.69
N THR A 107 -2.30 2.08 61.84
CA THR A 107 -2.73 3.29 62.54
C THR A 107 -1.51 3.93 63.20
N GLN A 108 -1.02 5.04 62.64
CA GLN A 108 0.18 5.72 63.12
C GLN A 108 -0.18 7.08 63.72
N SER A 109 0.40 7.41 64.88
CA SER A 109 0.25 8.72 65.52
C SER A 109 1.15 9.78 64.87
N CYS A 110 0.63 10.99 64.75
CA CYS A 110 1.38 12.19 64.42
C CYS A 110 2.56 12.36 65.37
N ILE A 111 3.66 12.93 64.89
CA ILE A 111 4.82 13.32 65.73
C ILE A 111 4.39 14.29 66.86
N CYS A 112 3.35 15.08 66.64
CA CYS A 112 2.73 15.96 67.62
C CYS A 112 1.91 15.25 68.70
N GLY A 113 1.65 13.95 68.57
CA GLY A 113 0.84 13.14 69.50
C GLY A 113 -0.67 13.35 69.42
N ARG A 114 -1.16 14.42 68.76
CA ARG A 114 -2.59 14.80 68.76
C ARG A 114 -3.47 13.98 67.82
N ASN A 115 -3.01 13.64 66.62
CA ASN A 115 -3.83 12.92 65.64
C ASN A 115 -3.28 11.53 65.31
N ARG A 116 -4.19 10.58 65.07
CA ARG A 116 -3.87 9.23 64.56
C ARG A 116 -4.52 9.06 63.19
N SER A 117 -3.76 8.59 62.21
CA SER A 117 -4.29 8.30 60.88
C SER A 117 -3.77 6.97 60.34
N ILE A 118 -4.61 6.30 59.55
CA ILE A 118 -4.29 5.04 58.89
C ILE A 118 -3.38 5.36 57.70
N ARG A 119 -2.10 5.02 57.80
CA ARG A 119 -1.06 5.37 56.83
C ARG A 119 -0.34 4.11 56.34
N PRO A 120 0.25 4.14 55.14
CA PRO A 120 1.06 3.01 54.66
C PRO A 120 2.18 2.72 55.66
N CYS A 121 2.42 1.45 55.97
CA CYS A 121 3.50 1.06 56.91
C CYS A 121 4.89 1.56 56.49
N ALA A 122 5.09 1.93 55.22
CA ALA A 122 6.34 2.44 54.70
C ALA A 122 6.71 3.86 55.18
N GLU A 123 5.77 4.66 55.72
CA GLU A 123 6.02 6.05 56.15
C GLU A 123 5.66 6.27 57.62
N PRO A 124 6.47 5.78 58.58
CA PRO A 124 6.15 5.79 60.02
C PRO A 124 6.11 7.19 60.68
N GLN A 125 6.57 8.23 59.99
CA GLN A 125 6.66 9.58 60.53
C GLN A 125 5.84 10.57 59.71
N TRP A 126 4.74 11.05 60.28
CA TRP A 126 3.88 12.05 59.63
C TRP A 126 3.51 13.19 60.58
N LEU A 127 3.34 14.38 60.01
CA LEU A 127 2.89 15.59 60.70
C LEU A 127 1.42 15.81 60.32
N CYS A 128 0.58 16.18 61.28
CA CYS A 128 -0.81 16.50 60.97
C CYS A 128 -0.89 17.85 60.23
N THR A 129 -1.96 18.05 59.47
CA THR A 129 -2.22 19.32 58.79
C THR A 129 -2.92 20.34 59.70
N GLU A 130 -3.00 20.06 60.99
CA GLU A 130 -3.60 20.96 61.97
C GLU A 130 -2.58 21.99 62.47
N VAL A 131 -3.07 23.17 62.80
CA VAL A 131 -2.28 24.24 63.39
C VAL A 131 -1.71 23.79 64.75
N CYS A 132 -0.44 24.13 65.00
CA CYS A 132 0.25 23.70 66.21
C CYS A 132 -0.41 24.26 67.47
N GLY A 133 -0.89 25.51 67.46
CA GLY A 133 -1.71 26.09 68.52
C GLY A 133 -1.02 26.32 69.87
N LYS A 134 0.27 25.99 70.00
CA LYS A 134 1.07 26.29 71.21
C LYS A 134 1.27 27.80 71.35
N LEU A 135 1.19 28.34 72.57
CA LEU A 135 1.52 29.74 72.83
C LEU A 135 2.98 30.01 72.44
N LEU A 136 3.18 31.07 71.66
CA LEU A 136 4.50 31.59 71.30
C LEU A 136 5.13 32.29 72.53
N GLU A 137 6.43 32.57 72.50
CA GLU A 137 7.16 33.20 73.61
C GLU A 137 6.55 34.54 74.08
N CYS A 138 5.80 35.23 73.22
CA CYS A 138 5.09 36.47 73.55
C CYS A 138 3.81 36.28 74.38
N SER A 139 3.43 35.05 74.73
CA SER A 139 2.26 34.64 75.53
C SER A 139 0.87 35.12 75.05
N ASN A 140 0.79 36.02 74.08
CA ASN A 140 -0.46 36.58 73.54
C ASN A 140 -0.85 36.01 72.17
N HIS A 141 0.04 35.29 71.50
CA HIS A 141 -0.21 34.73 70.17
C HIS A 141 0.05 33.22 70.16
N SER A 142 -0.87 32.45 69.57
CA SER A 142 -0.69 31.02 69.33
C SER A 142 0.00 30.76 67.99
N CYS A 143 0.76 29.68 67.93
CA CYS A 143 1.46 29.25 66.72
C CYS A 143 0.44 28.88 65.61
N SER A 144 0.40 29.71 64.57
CA SER A 144 -0.43 29.53 63.38
C SER A 144 0.16 28.56 62.35
N ASP A 145 1.39 28.08 62.57
CA ASP A 145 2.03 27.14 61.66
C ASP A 145 1.38 25.76 61.77
N ILE A 146 1.26 25.11 60.61
CA ILE A 146 0.90 23.70 60.51
C ILE A 146 1.93 22.91 61.30
N CYS A 147 1.48 21.88 62.04
CA CYS A 147 2.32 21.03 62.87
C CYS A 147 3.72 20.82 62.28
N HIS A 148 4.72 21.42 62.93
CA HIS A 148 6.11 21.41 62.48
C HIS A 148 6.97 20.61 63.46
N ARG A 149 8.19 20.25 63.04
CA ARG A 149 9.19 19.60 63.91
C ARG A 149 10.01 20.70 64.59
N GLY A 150 10.25 20.62 65.91
CA GLY A 150 11.08 21.59 66.67
C GLY A 150 10.31 22.62 67.52
N LYS A 151 11.03 23.57 68.13
CA LYS A 151 10.45 24.69 68.90
C LYS A 151 9.71 25.67 67.97
N CYS A 152 8.61 26.27 68.44
CA CYS A 152 7.84 27.23 67.64
C CYS A 152 8.69 28.47 67.33
N PRO A 153 8.53 29.08 66.13
CA PRO A 153 9.25 30.30 65.77
C PRO A 153 8.87 31.47 66.70
N PRO A 154 9.72 32.49 66.86
CA PRO A 154 9.37 33.69 67.62
C PRO A 154 8.17 34.41 66.97
N CYS A 155 7.45 35.21 67.75
CA CYS A 155 6.24 35.87 67.27
C CYS A 155 6.57 36.82 66.10
N PRO A 156 5.91 36.68 64.93
CA PRO A 156 6.17 37.53 63.76
C PRO A 156 5.75 38.99 63.99
N LYS A 157 4.97 39.27 65.04
CA LYS A 157 4.55 40.62 65.44
C LYS A 157 5.40 41.22 66.57
N SER A 158 6.43 40.52 67.05
CA SER A 158 7.31 41.02 68.12
C SER A 158 8.61 41.57 67.53
N GLY A 159 8.97 42.81 67.88
CA GLY A 159 10.21 43.48 67.46
C GLY A 159 9.98 44.83 66.77
N LYS A 160 11.04 45.36 66.13
CA LYS A 160 11.02 46.60 65.36
C LYS A 160 10.09 46.46 64.14
N ARG A 161 8.97 47.19 64.12
CA ARG A 161 8.01 47.15 63.01
C ARG A 161 8.11 48.44 62.19
N THR A 162 8.24 48.29 60.88
CA THR A 162 8.27 49.43 59.95
C THR A 162 6.86 49.89 59.57
N CYS A 163 6.70 51.17 59.21
CA CYS A 163 5.49 51.66 58.53
C CYS A 163 5.18 50.77 57.30
N PRO A 164 3.93 50.76 56.82
CA PRO A 164 3.57 50.08 55.57
C PRO A 164 4.44 50.49 54.36
N CYS A 165 5.04 51.67 54.43
CA CYS A 165 5.97 52.23 53.45
C CYS A 165 7.46 51.86 53.64
N GLY A 166 7.84 51.21 54.74
CA GLY A 166 9.23 50.89 55.09
C GLY A 166 10.10 52.05 55.61
N LYS A 167 9.66 53.31 55.48
CA LYS A 167 10.45 54.52 55.80
C LYS A 167 10.65 54.81 57.30
N THR A 168 9.71 54.44 58.16
CA THR A 168 9.78 54.71 59.61
C THR A 168 9.76 53.40 60.39
N THR A 169 10.72 53.17 61.28
CA THR A 169 10.77 52.00 62.18
C THR A 169 10.27 52.40 63.58
N LEU A 170 9.29 51.68 64.12
CA LEU A 170 8.73 51.90 65.45
C LEU A 170 8.82 50.60 66.27
N ASP A 171 9.22 50.71 67.54
CA ASP A 171 9.20 49.60 68.50
C ASP A 171 7.83 49.57 69.19
N LEU A 172 6.93 48.71 68.69
CA LEU A 172 5.56 48.57 69.21
C LEU A 172 5.33 47.17 69.79
N PRO A 173 4.53 47.05 70.86
CA PRO A 173 4.12 45.75 71.39
C PRO A 173 3.28 44.98 70.35
N CYS A 174 3.33 43.65 70.42
CA CYS A 174 2.69 42.76 69.43
C CYS A 174 1.15 42.88 69.31
N THR A 175 0.52 43.65 70.20
CA THR A 175 -0.93 43.90 70.30
C THR A 175 -1.39 45.13 69.52
N GLU A 176 -0.48 46.01 69.11
CA GLU A 176 -0.82 47.26 68.41
C GLU A 176 -0.43 47.21 66.93
N ASP A 177 -1.27 47.78 66.06
CA ASP A 177 -1.00 47.88 64.62
C ASP A 177 -0.20 49.15 64.29
N VAL A 178 0.71 49.05 63.31
CA VAL A 178 1.61 50.15 62.95
C VAL A 178 0.82 51.24 62.20
N PRO A 179 0.82 52.50 62.68
CA PRO A 179 0.14 53.59 61.98
C PRO A 179 0.86 53.98 60.68
N PRO A 180 0.14 54.56 59.68
CA PRO A 180 0.76 55.13 58.50
C PRO A 180 1.59 56.37 58.87
N CYS A 181 2.79 56.54 58.28
CA CYS A 181 3.70 57.63 58.63
C CYS A 181 3.30 59.01 58.06
N GLY A 182 2.27 59.07 57.20
CA GLY A 182 1.81 60.30 56.54
C GLY A 182 2.58 60.73 55.29
N ASP A 183 3.77 60.19 55.03
CA ASP A 183 4.61 60.51 53.86
C ASP A 183 4.15 59.83 52.56
N THR A 184 4.67 60.26 51.39
CA THR A 184 4.45 59.56 50.11
C THR A 184 4.97 58.12 50.18
N CYS A 185 4.10 57.15 49.87
CA CYS A 185 4.42 55.73 49.93
C CYS A 185 5.67 55.37 49.12
N GLU A 186 5.79 55.88 47.89
CA GLU A 186 6.87 55.60 46.92
C GLU A 186 7.16 54.12 46.62
N LEU A 187 6.38 53.21 47.23
CA LEU A 187 6.47 51.79 47.04
C LEU A 187 6.18 51.44 45.58
N LEU A 188 6.98 50.55 45.01
CA LEU A 188 6.86 50.10 43.63
C LEU A 188 5.50 49.42 43.44
N LEU A 189 4.67 49.97 42.55
CA LEU A 189 3.37 49.40 42.21
C LEU A 189 3.57 48.05 41.51
N SER A 190 2.54 47.21 41.48
CA SER A 190 2.56 45.88 40.84
C SER A 190 3.01 45.87 39.36
N CYS A 191 3.02 47.02 38.70
CA CYS A 191 3.56 47.18 37.34
C CYS A 191 5.10 47.18 37.26
N GLY A 192 5.82 47.25 38.38
CA GLY A 192 7.28 47.17 38.46
C GLY A 192 8.05 48.40 37.93
N HIS A 193 7.36 49.39 37.35
CA HIS A 193 7.99 50.56 36.72
C HIS A 193 7.51 51.90 37.27
N HIS A 194 6.45 51.92 38.10
CA HIS A 194 5.87 53.15 38.65
C HIS A 194 5.74 53.04 40.17
N ASN A 195 5.98 54.15 40.86
CA ASN A 195 5.90 54.27 42.30
C ASN A 195 4.52 54.80 42.76
N CYS A 196 4.12 54.45 43.98
CA CYS A 196 2.87 54.93 44.55
C CYS A 196 3.00 56.42 44.95
N THR A 197 2.16 57.28 44.36
CA THR A 197 2.14 58.73 44.62
C THR A 197 1.20 59.14 45.76
N ARG A 198 0.57 58.18 46.45
CA ARG A 198 -0.35 58.46 47.57
C ARG A 198 0.43 58.58 48.89
N ARG A 199 -0.17 59.29 49.85
CA ARG A 199 0.28 59.28 51.25
C ARG A 199 0.18 57.86 51.83
N CYS A 200 1.01 57.58 52.84
CA CYS A 200 1.10 56.29 53.50
C CYS A 200 -0.30 55.80 53.88
N HIS A 201 -0.67 54.63 53.36
CA HIS A 201 -1.99 54.05 53.55
C HIS A 201 -1.87 52.60 54.02
N SER A 202 -2.87 52.16 54.79
CA SER A 202 -2.96 50.80 55.29
C SER A 202 -3.70 49.94 54.26
N GLY A 203 -2.96 49.20 53.43
CA GLY A 203 -3.51 48.32 52.38
C GLY A 203 -2.60 48.21 51.15
N PRO A 204 -2.85 47.28 50.21
CA PRO A 204 -2.08 47.18 48.97
C PRO A 204 -2.27 48.42 48.08
N CYS A 205 -1.20 48.92 47.45
CA CYS A 205 -1.28 50.09 46.58
C CYS A 205 -2.18 49.84 45.36
N GLU A 206 -2.99 50.84 44.99
CA GLU A 206 -3.91 50.76 43.84
C GLU A 206 -3.18 50.56 42.50
N THR A 207 -3.85 49.94 41.54
CA THR A 207 -3.29 49.68 40.21
C THR A 207 -2.84 50.98 39.50
N CYS A 208 -1.70 50.93 38.81
CA CYS A 208 -1.13 52.10 38.15
C CYS A 208 -2.10 52.72 37.14
N ARG A 209 -2.41 54.03 37.29
CA ARG A 209 -3.31 54.81 36.42
C ARG A 209 -2.59 55.54 35.27
N GLN A 210 -1.27 55.41 35.16
CA GLN A 210 -0.51 56.08 34.11
C GLN A 210 -0.79 55.45 32.74
N MET A 211 -0.96 56.29 31.71
CA MET A 211 -1.13 55.85 30.33
C MET A 211 0.23 55.51 29.72
N VAL A 212 0.38 54.28 29.26
CA VAL A 212 1.59 53.79 28.58
C VAL A 212 1.22 53.22 27.22
N ASN A 213 2.07 53.44 26.23
CA ASN A 213 1.92 52.81 24.92
C ASN A 213 2.28 51.33 25.05
N LYS A 214 1.28 50.46 24.95
CA LYS A 214 1.50 49.01 24.96
C LYS A 214 1.29 48.45 23.56
N ILE A 215 2.25 47.65 23.14
CA ILE A 215 2.12 46.81 21.95
C ILE A 215 1.19 45.66 22.31
N CYS A 216 0.26 45.34 21.42
CA CYS A 216 -0.66 44.23 21.61
C CYS A 216 0.14 42.93 21.80
N ARG A 217 -0.41 41.97 22.55
CA ARG A 217 0.16 40.61 22.68
C ARG A 217 0.42 39.90 21.33
N CYS A 218 -0.23 40.36 20.26
CA CYS A 218 -0.02 39.90 18.87
C CYS A 218 1.12 40.62 18.11
N GLY A 219 1.70 41.69 18.66
CA GLY A 219 2.79 42.48 18.06
C GLY A 219 2.40 43.39 16.89
N LYS A 220 1.10 43.42 16.51
CA LYS A 220 0.64 44.06 15.26
C LYS A 220 0.09 45.47 15.41
N ARG A 221 -0.28 45.88 16.62
CA ARG A 221 -0.88 47.20 16.90
C ARG A 221 -0.35 47.73 18.22
N GLU A 222 -0.31 49.04 18.35
CA GLU A 222 0.05 49.78 19.55
C GLU A 222 -1.11 50.71 19.91
N LYS A 223 -1.46 50.81 21.20
CA LYS A 223 -2.49 51.72 21.70
C LYS A 223 -2.08 52.24 23.08
N SER A 224 -2.33 53.52 23.36
CA SER A 224 -2.19 54.12 24.68
C SER A 224 -3.28 53.58 25.59
N ILE A 225 -2.89 52.80 26.60
CA ILE A 225 -3.81 52.26 27.62
C ILE A 225 -3.22 52.41 29.02
N GLN A 226 -4.06 52.28 30.03
CA GLN A 226 -3.62 52.33 31.42
C GLN A 226 -2.61 51.20 31.69
N CYS A 227 -1.54 51.48 32.45
CA CYS A 227 -0.46 50.55 32.73
C CYS A 227 -0.92 49.23 33.37
N SER A 228 -2.01 49.24 34.14
CA SER A 228 -2.62 48.02 34.69
C SER A 228 -3.38 47.16 33.68
N GLN A 229 -3.81 47.74 32.54
CA GLN A 229 -4.59 47.03 31.53
C GLN A 229 -3.69 46.33 30.51
N GLU A 230 -4.12 45.17 30.02
CA GLU A 230 -3.49 44.45 28.91
C GLU A 230 -4.13 44.83 27.57
N PHE A 231 -3.32 45.11 26.54
CA PHE A 231 -3.83 45.42 25.20
C PHE A 231 -3.96 44.14 24.36
N ILE A 232 -5.20 43.79 23.96
CA ILE A 232 -5.53 42.62 23.15
C ILE A 232 -6.26 43.07 21.87
N CYS A 233 -5.79 42.61 20.70
CA CYS A 233 -6.31 42.98 19.38
C CYS A 233 -7.54 42.14 18.98
N ASP A 234 -8.59 42.74 18.39
CA ASP A 234 -9.75 41.98 17.84
C ASP A 234 -9.47 41.10 16.60
N ILE A 235 -8.21 41.02 16.15
CA ILE A 235 -7.83 40.30 14.93
C ILE A 235 -7.96 38.79 15.17
N LYS A 236 -8.81 38.14 14.35
CA LYS A 236 -8.95 36.68 14.32
C LYS A 236 -7.67 36.04 13.79
N CYS A 237 -7.22 34.95 14.39
CA CYS A 237 -6.00 34.27 13.97
C CYS A 237 -6.23 33.48 12.66
N PRO A 238 -5.47 33.73 11.57
CA PRO A 238 -5.61 32.97 10.32
C PRO A 238 -4.94 31.58 10.37
N LYS A 239 -4.21 31.25 11.45
CA LYS A 239 -3.48 29.98 11.54
C LYS A 239 -4.43 28.82 11.86
N LEU A 240 -4.16 27.69 11.22
CA LEU A 240 -4.77 26.41 11.55
C LEU A 240 -4.29 25.98 12.95
N LYS A 241 -5.21 25.43 13.76
CA LYS A 241 -4.87 24.78 15.04
C LYS A 241 -3.94 23.59 14.76
N ASN A 242 -3.31 23.03 15.79
CA ASN A 242 -2.43 21.86 15.63
C ASN A 242 -3.09 20.71 14.85
N CYS A 243 -4.42 20.54 14.87
CA CYS A 243 -5.09 19.54 14.04
C CYS A 243 -5.02 19.75 12.51
N GLN A 244 -4.51 20.88 12.00
CA GLN A 244 -4.44 21.27 10.57
C GLN A 244 -5.77 21.27 9.79
N ARG A 245 -6.89 20.83 10.38
CA ARG A 245 -8.25 20.93 9.83
C ARG A 245 -9.04 22.13 10.34
N HIS A 246 -8.83 22.54 11.58
CA HIS A 246 -9.66 23.57 12.21
C HIS A 246 -8.92 24.90 12.33
N GLN A 247 -9.58 25.98 11.94
CA GLN A 247 -9.06 27.34 12.00
C GLN A 247 -9.16 27.92 13.42
N CYS A 248 -8.20 28.74 13.83
CA CYS A 248 -8.21 29.37 15.16
C CYS A 248 -9.17 30.57 15.19
N ARG A 249 -10.39 30.39 15.74
CA ARG A 249 -11.39 31.47 15.87
C ARG A 249 -11.13 32.49 17.00
N ARG A 250 -9.98 32.41 17.70
CA ARG A 250 -9.66 33.29 18.83
C ARG A 250 -9.15 34.65 18.35
N LYS A 251 -9.66 35.72 18.98
CA LYS A 251 -9.14 37.09 18.81
C LYS A 251 -7.80 37.21 19.55
N CYS A 252 -6.76 37.71 18.88
CA CYS A 252 -5.39 37.83 19.40
C CYS A 252 -4.78 36.50 19.92
N CYS A 253 -4.09 35.76 19.04
CA CYS A 253 -3.34 34.56 19.43
C CYS A 253 -1.82 34.83 19.38
N HIS A 254 -1.09 34.43 20.44
CA HIS A 254 0.37 34.58 20.57
C HIS A 254 1.17 33.49 19.83
N GLY A 255 0.57 32.82 18.84
CA GLY A 255 1.27 31.81 18.03
C GLY A 255 1.29 30.39 18.63
N GLN A 256 1.11 30.21 19.94
CA GLN A 256 0.71 28.90 20.50
C GLN A 256 -0.82 28.79 20.53
N CYS A 257 -1.40 28.21 19.48
CA CYS A 257 -2.81 27.85 19.49
C CYS A 257 -3.02 26.61 20.38
N PRO A 258 -3.98 26.64 21.34
CA PRO A 258 -4.27 25.47 22.16
C PRO A 258 -4.74 24.28 21.32
N PRO A 259 -4.68 23.05 21.86
CA PRO A 259 -5.17 21.85 21.20
C PRO A 259 -6.63 21.98 20.74
N CYS A 260 -7.01 21.16 19.76
CA CYS A 260 -8.36 21.22 19.24
C CYS A 260 -9.32 20.41 20.12
N GLU A 261 -10.19 21.11 20.86
CA GLU A 261 -11.25 20.52 21.69
C GLU A 261 -12.46 20.01 20.89
N GLN A 262 -12.45 20.12 19.56
CA GLN A 262 -13.53 19.60 18.72
C GLN A 262 -13.45 18.08 18.67
N ILE A 263 -14.59 17.41 18.74
CA ILE A 263 -14.69 15.96 18.51
C ILE A 263 -14.22 15.61 17.08
N CYS A 264 -13.52 14.49 16.94
CA CYS A 264 -12.93 14.07 15.67
C CYS A 264 -14.01 13.69 14.64
N GLY A 265 -15.08 13.00 15.05
CA GLY A 265 -16.26 12.72 14.22
C GLY A 265 -16.03 11.81 13.00
N ARG A 266 -14.79 11.37 12.75
CA ARG A 266 -14.45 10.44 11.66
C ARG A 266 -15.05 9.07 11.93
N GLN A 267 -15.47 8.40 10.86
CA GLN A 267 -16.01 7.05 10.92
C GLN A 267 -14.90 6.08 11.37
N LEU A 268 -15.16 5.36 12.46
CA LEU A 268 -14.23 4.38 13.03
C LEU A 268 -14.12 3.16 12.10
N SER A 269 -13.10 2.33 12.33
CA SER A 269 -12.89 1.08 11.57
C SER A 269 -14.10 0.13 11.61
N CYS A 270 -14.98 0.27 12.61
CA CYS A 270 -16.23 -0.49 12.71
C CYS A 270 -17.34 -0.03 11.75
N LYS A 271 -17.15 1.06 11.00
CA LYS A 271 -18.09 1.72 10.07
C LYS A 271 -19.44 2.17 10.68
N ASN A 272 -19.83 1.66 11.83
CA ASN A 272 -21.10 1.94 12.49
C ASN A 272 -21.01 3.09 13.50
N HIS A 273 -19.82 3.41 14.01
CA HIS A 273 -19.62 4.44 15.04
C HIS A 273 -18.68 5.55 14.57
N LYS A 274 -18.92 6.76 15.06
CA LYS A 274 -18.08 7.96 14.84
C LYS A 274 -17.13 8.12 16.03
N CYS A 275 -15.91 8.60 15.78
CA CYS A 275 -14.87 8.77 16.79
C CYS A 275 -15.30 9.82 17.85
N PRO A 276 -15.48 9.43 19.13
CA PRO A 276 -15.88 10.36 20.20
C PRO A 276 -14.69 11.17 20.75
N SER A 277 -13.45 10.81 20.37
CA SER A 277 -12.25 11.45 20.88
C SER A 277 -12.10 12.88 20.38
N VAL A 278 -11.47 13.74 21.19
CA VAL A 278 -11.00 15.06 20.77
C VAL A 278 -10.10 14.94 19.54
N CYS A 279 -10.09 15.97 18.72
CA CYS A 279 -9.39 15.97 17.44
C CYS A 279 -7.89 15.69 17.64
N HIS A 280 -7.47 14.52 17.19
CA HIS A 280 -6.10 14.03 17.29
C HIS A 280 -5.45 13.99 15.90
N ARG A 281 -4.12 13.88 15.86
CA ARG A 281 -3.37 13.64 14.63
C ARG A 281 -3.23 12.13 14.43
N GLY A 282 -3.37 11.62 13.21
CA GLY A 282 -3.25 10.18 12.88
C GLY A 282 -4.59 9.42 12.76
N LEU A 283 -4.50 8.09 12.74
CA LEU A 283 -5.66 7.17 12.67
C LEU A 283 -6.48 7.24 13.97
N CYS A 284 -7.80 7.06 13.87
CA CYS A 284 -8.67 7.05 15.04
C CYS A 284 -8.45 5.82 15.91
N TYR A 285 -8.57 5.99 17.22
CA TYR A 285 -8.53 4.88 18.17
C TYR A 285 -9.61 3.85 17.87
N PRO A 286 -9.36 2.55 18.12
CA PRO A 286 -10.37 1.51 17.93
C PRO A 286 -11.63 1.78 18.77
N CYS A 287 -12.77 1.27 18.30
CA CYS A 287 -14.05 1.48 18.97
C CYS A 287 -14.02 0.84 20.38
N PRO A 288 -14.42 1.58 21.44
CA PRO A 288 -14.45 1.04 22.81
C PRO A 288 -15.61 0.06 23.04
N LEU A 289 -16.58 0.02 22.13
CA LEU A 289 -17.74 -0.87 22.24
C LEU A 289 -17.33 -2.28 21.80
N THR A 290 -17.72 -3.26 22.61
CA THR A 290 -17.59 -4.69 22.32
C THR A 290 -18.93 -5.25 21.88
N LYS A 291 -18.89 -6.32 21.09
CA LYS A 291 -20.04 -7.13 20.73
C LYS A 291 -19.72 -8.60 20.98
N ASP A 292 -20.74 -9.38 21.29
CA ASP A 292 -20.58 -10.79 21.66
C ASP A 292 -20.85 -11.69 20.45
N VAL A 293 -19.92 -12.60 20.17
CA VAL A 293 -20.04 -13.62 19.14
C VAL A 293 -20.21 -14.97 19.84
N SER A 294 -21.37 -15.62 19.65
CA SER A 294 -21.75 -16.89 20.30
C SER A 294 -21.54 -18.12 19.38
N CYS A 295 -21.33 -19.32 19.96
CA CYS A 295 -21.45 -20.60 19.19
C CYS A 295 -22.90 -20.76 18.71
N ASN A 296 -23.10 -21.64 17.72
CA ASN A 296 -24.42 -22.02 17.23
C ASN A 296 -25.38 -22.54 18.33
N CYS A 297 -24.84 -23.09 19.42
CA CYS A 297 -25.63 -23.54 20.57
C CYS A 297 -25.82 -22.49 21.68
N GLY A 298 -25.27 -21.28 21.52
CA GLY A 298 -25.36 -20.18 22.49
C GLY A 298 -24.51 -20.31 23.77
N SER A 299 -23.95 -21.48 24.06
CA SER A 299 -23.31 -21.75 25.36
C SER A 299 -21.93 -21.12 25.59
N THR A 300 -21.21 -20.80 24.52
CA THR A 300 -19.91 -20.11 24.62
C THR A 300 -19.96 -18.80 23.86
N THR A 301 -19.71 -17.70 24.55
CA THR A 301 -19.68 -16.33 24.00
C THR A 301 -18.25 -15.79 24.04
N LEU A 302 -17.83 -15.15 22.95
CA LEU A 302 -16.56 -14.44 22.83
C LEU A 302 -16.85 -12.95 22.61
N THR A 303 -16.40 -12.12 23.54
CA THR A 303 -16.44 -10.66 23.43
C THR A 303 -15.39 -10.18 22.43
N VAL A 304 -15.82 -9.57 21.33
CA VAL A 304 -14.93 -9.00 20.30
C VAL A 304 -15.13 -7.50 20.16
N PRO A 305 -14.08 -6.73 19.81
CA PRO A 305 -14.24 -5.32 19.51
C PRO A 305 -15.20 -5.08 18.33
N CYS A 306 -16.02 -4.03 18.43
CA CYS A 306 -17.00 -3.68 17.40
C CYS A 306 -16.35 -3.57 16.01
N GLY A 307 -17.00 -4.16 14.99
CA GLY A 307 -16.51 -4.21 13.61
C GLY A 307 -15.74 -5.47 13.25
N ARG A 308 -15.35 -6.31 14.23
CA ARG A 308 -14.73 -7.62 13.97
C ARG A 308 -15.71 -8.79 13.97
N GLU A 309 -16.97 -8.56 14.34
CA GLU A 309 -18.03 -9.58 14.46
C GLU A 309 -18.21 -10.47 13.22
N ARG A 310 -18.02 -9.91 12.01
CA ARG A 310 -18.16 -10.66 10.74
C ARG A 310 -16.89 -11.40 10.31
N VAL A 311 -15.74 -11.07 10.90
CA VAL A 311 -14.42 -11.62 10.53
C VAL A 311 -13.92 -12.63 11.56
N THR A 312 -14.26 -12.43 12.84
CA THR A 312 -13.88 -13.33 13.93
C THR A 312 -14.71 -14.59 13.89
N LYS A 313 -14.04 -15.74 13.73
CA LYS A 313 -14.68 -17.06 13.81
C LYS A 313 -15.25 -17.27 15.23
N PRO A 314 -16.47 -17.82 15.37
CA PRO A 314 -17.04 -18.14 16.67
C PRO A 314 -16.15 -19.10 17.50
N PRO A 315 -16.19 -19.01 18.84
CA PRO A 315 -15.39 -19.89 19.70
C PRO A 315 -15.76 -21.37 19.52
N LYS A 316 -14.76 -22.26 19.63
CA LYS A 316 -14.99 -23.70 19.63
C LYS A 316 -15.70 -24.10 20.92
N CYS A 317 -16.92 -24.61 20.81
CA CYS A 317 -17.69 -25.06 21.96
C CYS A 317 -17.50 -26.57 22.20
N SER A 318 -17.41 -26.96 23.47
CA SER A 318 -17.24 -28.35 23.91
C SER A 318 -18.57 -29.12 24.08
N GLN A 319 -19.72 -28.44 24.00
CA GLN A 319 -21.05 -29.04 24.17
C GLN A 319 -21.45 -29.91 22.97
N VAL A 320 -22.31 -30.89 23.22
CA VAL A 320 -22.89 -31.76 22.19
C VAL A 320 -23.89 -30.97 21.33
N CYS A 321 -23.89 -31.21 20.02
CA CYS A 321 -24.81 -30.57 19.08
C CYS A 321 -26.27 -30.95 19.39
N LYS A 322 -27.14 -29.94 19.58
CA LYS A 322 -28.58 -30.11 19.87
C LYS A 322 -29.47 -30.11 18.61
N THR A 323 -28.88 -29.99 17.42
CA THR A 323 -29.62 -29.94 16.15
C THR A 323 -30.19 -31.33 15.82
N PRO A 324 -31.48 -31.46 15.46
CA PRO A 324 -32.11 -32.74 15.16
C PRO A 324 -31.46 -33.42 13.94
N SER A 325 -31.45 -34.76 13.95
CA SER A 325 -30.90 -35.57 12.86
C SER A 325 -31.78 -35.49 11.61
N ASN A 326 -31.17 -35.17 10.47
CA ASN A 326 -31.81 -35.14 9.14
C ASN A 326 -31.39 -36.38 8.32
N CYS A 327 -31.35 -37.55 8.96
CA CYS A 327 -31.01 -38.84 8.36
C CYS A 327 -32.03 -39.88 8.81
N HIS A 328 -32.23 -40.96 8.04
CA HIS A 328 -33.18 -42.02 8.39
C HIS A 328 -32.84 -42.80 9.68
N HIS A 329 -31.64 -42.60 10.25
CA HIS A 329 -31.24 -43.21 11.52
C HIS A 329 -31.88 -42.49 12.72
N LEU A 330 -32.56 -43.25 13.59
CA LEU A 330 -33.21 -42.74 14.81
C LEU A 330 -32.20 -42.19 15.85
N ILE A 331 -30.94 -42.66 15.81
CA ILE A 331 -29.89 -42.27 16.77
C ILE A 331 -28.58 -42.02 16.02
N ARG A 332 -28.18 -40.75 15.92
CA ARG A 332 -26.88 -40.34 15.37
C ARG A 332 -25.82 -40.31 16.46
N LYS A 333 -24.60 -40.77 16.16
CA LYS A 333 -23.45 -40.64 17.08
C LYS A 333 -23.25 -39.16 17.45
N SER A 334 -23.16 -38.88 18.75
CA SER A 334 -23.02 -37.53 19.28
C SER A 334 -21.72 -36.87 18.80
N HIS A 335 -21.79 -35.58 18.46
CA HIS A 335 -20.63 -34.78 18.04
C HIS A 335 -20.72 -33.37 18.65
N ARG A 336 -19.58 -32.68 18.70
CA ARG A 336 -19.43 -31.36 19.34
C ARG A 336 -20.08 -30.22 18.50
N CYS A 337 -20.45 -29.11 19.14
CA CYS A 337 -20.94 -27.87 18.48
C CYS A 337 -19.96 -27.46 17.39
N HIS A 338 -20.45 -27.29 16.18
CA HIS A 338 -19.71 -26.71 15.06
C HIS A 338 -20.47 -25.52 14.50
N PHE A 339 -19.77 -24.75 13.67
CA PHE A 339 -20.33 -23.66 12.91
C PHE A 339 -20.48 -24.11 11.44
N GLY A 340 -21.70 -24.14 10.92
CA GLY A 340 -22.02 -24.66 9.57
C GLY A 340 -22.88 -25.93 9.56
N PRO A 341 -23.04 -26.61 8.40
CA PRO A 341 -23.85 -27.82 8.28
C PRO A 341 -23.29 -28.98 9.12
N CYS A 342 -24.17 -29.86 9.57
CA CYS A 342 -23.82 -31.03 10.35
C CYS A 342 -22.86 -31.98 9.61
N PRO A 343 -21.84 -32.56 10.29
CA PRO A 343 -20.93 -33.52 9.64
C PRO A 343 -21.70 -34.74 9.10
N PRO A 344 -21.33 -35.29 7.94
CA PRO A 344 -22.08 -36.38 7.32
C PRO A 344 -22.14 -37.61 8.24
N CYS A 345 -23.26 -38.34 8.18
CA CYS A 345 -23.45 -39.54 8.99
C CYS A 345 -22.57 -40.68 8.45
N LYS A 346 -21.72 -41.25 9.31
CA LYS A 346 -20.85 -42.39 8.97
C LYS A 346 -21.50 -43.75 9.23
N GLN A 347 -22.78 -43.79 9.62
CA GLN A 347 -23.51 -45.06 9.78
C GLN A 347 -23.82 -45.65 8.41
N ILE A 348 -23.80 -46.98 8.32
CA ILE A 348 -24.15 -47.72 7.12
C ILE A 348 -25.64 -47.48 6.84
N CYS A 349 -26.00 -47.25 5.58
CA CYS A 349 -27.38 -46.98 5.16
C CYS A 349 -28.31 -48.16 5.47
N GLY A 350 -27.91 -49.41 5.18
CA GLY A 350 -28.66 -50.61 5.57
C GLY A 350 -30.03 -50.79 4.89
N TYR A 351 -30.46 -49.85 4.05
CA TYR A 351 -31.71 -49.91 3.30
C TYR A 351 -31.67 -51.07 2.28
N LYS A 352 -32.79 -51.80 2.12
CA LYS A 352 -32.91 -52.89 1.14
C LYS A 352 -33.00 -52.30 -0.28
N LEU A 353 -32.15 -52.78 -1.19
CA LEU A 353 -32.15 -52.32 -2.59
C LEU A 353 -33.38 -52.89 -3.32
N ALA A 354 -34.07 -52.07 -4.12
CA ALA A 354 -35.27 -52.51 -4.83
C ALA A 354 -34.98 -53.52 -5.96
N SER A 355 -33.73 -53.62 -6.42
CA SER A 355 -33.30 -54.45 -7.55
C SER A 355 -32.66 -55.78 -7.16
N CYS A 356 -32.43 -56.05 -5.87
CA CYS A 356 -31.88 -57.31 -5.37
C CYS A 356 -32.06 -57.42 -3.85
N ASP A 357 -32.07 -58.63 -3.29
CA ASP A 357 -32.20 -58.87 -1.82
C ASP A 357 -31.00 -58.42 -0.97
N HIS A 358 -30.08 -57.64 -1.53
CA HIS A 358 -28.91 -57.13 -0.83
C HIS A 358 -29.19 -55.77 -0.13
N SER A 359 -28.60 -55.59 1.05
CA SER A 359 -28.67 -54.34 1.81
C SER A 359 -27.53 -53.37 1.43
N CYS A 360 -27.84 -52.07 1.41
CA CYS A 360 -26.88 -51.03 1.07
C CYS A 360 -25.76 -50.90 2.11
N ARG A 361 -24.52 -51.21 1.72
CA ARG A 361 -23.32 -51.12 2.58
C ARG A 361 -22.64 -49.75 2.56
N MET A 362 -23.17 -48.77 1.81
CA MET A 362 -22.60 -47.43 1.75
C MET A 362 -22.85 -46.64 3.04
N ALA A 363 -21.99 -45.67 3.32
CA ALA A 363 -22.26 -44.66 4.35
C ALA A 363 -23.50 -43.84 3.97
N CYS A 364 -24.30 -43.44 4.96
CA CYS A 364 -25.53 -42.68 4.79
C CYS A 364 -25.41 -41.54 3.77
N HIS A 365 -26.22 -41.57 2.71
CA HIS A 365 -26.15 -40.66 1.56
C HIS A 365 -27.42 -39.79 1.39
N ASP A 366 -28.20 -39.58 2.46
CA ASP A 366 -29.54 -38.98 2.43
C ASP A 366 -29.66 -37.50 2.01
N ASN A 367 -28.58 -36.74 1.80
CA ASN A 367 -28.70 -35.30 1.59
C ASN A 367 -27.82 -34.69 0.49
N LYS A 368 -28.44 -34.36 -0.66
CA LYS A 368 -27.93 -33.37 -1.62
C LYS A 368 -28.90 -32.19 -1.68
N THR A 369 -28.40 -30.99 -1.39
CA THR A 369 -29.15 -29.74 -1.57
C THR A 369 -29.15 -29.40 -3.07
N ILE A 370 -30.31 -29.36 -3.71
CA ILE A 370 -30.44 -28.91 -5.10
C ILE A 370 -31.06 -27.52 -5.06
N SER A 371 -30.33 -26.52 -5.54
CA SER A 371 -30.88 -25.18 -5.81
C SER A 371 -31.61 -25.23 -7.15
N ARG A 372 -32.94 -25.24 -7.15
CA ARG A 372 -33.73 -25.09 -8.38
C ARG A 372 -33.90 -23.60 -8.66
N ALA A 373 -33.12 -23.07 -9.60
CA ALA A 373 -33.30 -21.71 -10.10
C ALA A 373 -34.51 -21.70 -11.06
N GLU A 374 -35.69 -21.38 -10.55
CA GLU A 374 -36.84 -21.04 -11.41
C GLU A 374 -36.70 -19.58 -11.85
N SER A 375 -36.43 -19.38 -13.14
CA SER A 375 -36.48 -18.06 -13.77
C SER A 375 -37.94 -17.63 -13.92
N ARG A 376 -38.50 -16.93 -12.92
CA ARG A 376 -39.74 -16.17 -13.12
C ARG A 376 -39.41 -14.84 -13.84
N PRO A 377 -40.21 -14.42 -14.84
CA PRO A 377 -40.00 -13.15 -15.51
C PRO A 377 -40.17 -11.98 -14.51
N LEU A 378 -39.24 -11.02 -14.62
CA LEU A 378 -38.97 -9.97 -13.66
C LEU A 378 -40.00 -8.82 -13.77
N THR A 379 -40.93 -8.72 -12.83
CA THR A 379 -41.78 -7.54 -12.63
C THR A 379 -41.28 -6.73 -11.43
N SER A 380 -40.44 -5.72 -11.72
CA SER A 380 -39.99 -4.61 -10.85
C SER A 380 -38.58 -4.72 -10.19
N PRO A 381 -37.77 -3.63 -10.13
CA PRO A 381 -36.34 -3.67 -9.77
C PRO A 381 -35.96 -3.88 -8.29
N TRP A 382 -36.91 -4.16 -7.38
CA TRP A 382 -36.64 -4.18 -5.93
C TRP A 382 -37.03 -5.47 -5.21
N THR A 383 -37.17 -6.60 -5.91
CA THR A 383 -37.47 -7.90 -5.28
C THR A 383 -36.22 -8.77 -5.18
N THR A 384 -35.73 -8.97 -3.95
CA THR A 384 -34.68 -9.95 -3.66
C THR A 384 -35.22 -11.37 -3.82
N ASN A 385 -34.60 -12.16 -4.70
CA ASN A 385 -34.87 -13.60 -4.82
C ASN A 385 -34.65 -14.30 -3.48
N HIS A 386 -35.71 -14.89 -2.93
CA HIS A 386 -35.59 -15.86 -1.84
C HIS A 386 -35.33 -17.24 -2.46
N GLU A 387 -34.11 -17.76 -2.31
CA GLU A 387 -33.77 -19.13 -2.68
C GLU A 387 -34.37 -20.11 -1.67
N GLU A 388 -35.49 -20.75 -2.01
CA GLU A 388 -35.99 -21.90 -1.27
C GLU A 388 -35.16 -23.15 -1.60
N LYS A 389 -34.39 -23.61 -0.62
CA LYS A 389 -33.58 -24.83 -0.73
C LYS A 389 -34.43 -26.03 -0.32
N GLN A 390 -34.87 -26.83 -1.29
CA GLN A 390 -35.50 -28.13 -1.02
C GLN A 390 -34.46 -29.26 -0.99
N SER A 391 -34.48 -30.06 0.07
CA SER A 391 -33.69 -31.29 0.21
C SER A 391 -34.47 -32.48 -0.33
N ILE A 392 -33.93 -33.17 -1.34
CA ILE A 392 -34.54 -34.37 -1.91
C ILE A 392 -33.72 -35.60 -1.45
N PRO A 393 -34.34 -36.68 -0.97
CA PRO A 393 -33.62 -37.89 -0.57
C PRO A 393 -32.98 -38.60 -1.77
N ILE A 394 -31.69 -38.92 -1.67
CA ILE A 394 -30.94 -39.64 -2.72
C ILE A 394 -31.22 -41.14 -2.58
N ARG A 395 -31.72 -41.77 -3.65
CA ARG A 395 -31.93 -43.23 -3.69
C ARG A 395 -30.59 -43.97 -3.64
N CYS A 396 -30.56 -45.13 -2.99
CA CYS A 396 -29.37 -45.99 -2.92
C CYS A 396 -28.90 -46.39 -4.32
N GLY A 397 -27.58 -46.34 -4.55
CA GLY A 397 -26.94 -46.75 -5.79
C GLY A 397 -26.99 -48.27 -6.03
N PRO A 398 -26.56 -48.73 -7.22
CA PRO A 398 -26.62 -50.13 -7.62
C PRO A 398 -25.81 -51.08 -6.72
N CYS A 399 -26.23 -52.35 -6.66
CA CYS A 399 -25.61 -53.37 -5.81
C CYS A 399 -24.20 -53.78 -6.28
N SER A 400 -23.21 -53.72 -5.39
CA SER A 400 -21.82 -54.11 -5.64
C SER A 400 -21.42 -55.46 -5.02
N VAL A 401 -22.37 -56.25 -4.52
CA VAL A 401 -22.10 -57.58 -3.91
C VAL A 401 -21.60 -58.55 -4.99
N PRO A 402 -20.47 -59.27 -4.80
CA PRO A 402 -19.93 -60.21 -5.78
C PRO A 402 -20.79 -61.49 -5.90
N VAL A 403 -21.09 -61.91 -7.12
CA VAL A 403 -21.84 -63.11 -7.51
C VAL A 403 -21.02 -63.87 -8.55
N MET A 404 -21.03 -65.21 -8.53
CA MET A 404 -20.26 -66.06 -9.48
C MET A 404 -20.99 -66.20 -10.82
N ARG A 405 -20.29 -66.03 -11.96
CA ARG A 405 -20.84 -66.24 -13.32
C ARG A 405 -19.84 -66.90 -14.27
N THR A 406 -20.33 -67.80 -15.14
CA THR A 406 -19.59 -68.51 -16.20
C THR A 406 -19.61 -67.75 -17.54
N CYS A 407 -18.57 -67.93 -18.36
CA CYS A 407 -18.48 -67.36 -19.71
C CYS A 407 -19.46 -68.02 -20.70
N LEU A 408 -19.98 -67.28 -21.69
CA LEU A 408 -20.85 -67.79 -22.77
C LEU A 408 -20.26 -68.99 -23.53
N GLY A 409 -18.95 -68.97 -23.80
CA GLY A 409 -18.22 -70.11 -24.38
C GLY A 409 -17.72 -71.14 -23.36
N GLU A 410 -18.25 -71.13 -22.14
CA GLU A 410 -17.91 -72.04 -21.03
C GLU A 410 -16.42 -72.11 -20.63
N HIS A 411 -15.62 -71.12 -21.02
CA HIS A 411 -14.18 -71.16 -20.78
C HIS A 411 -13.79 -70.97 -19.30
N GLU A 412 -14.41 -70.04 -18.56
CA GLU A 412 -14.03 -69.69 -17.18
C GLU A 412 -15.21 -69.13 -16.34
N THR A 413 -15.17 -69.32 -15.00
CA THR A 413 -16.12 -68.76 -14.02
C THR A 413 -15.47 -67.67 -13.18
N ILE A 414 -16.03 -66.46 -13.15
CA ILE A 414 -15.48 -65.31 -12.42
C ILE A 414 -16.50 -64.69 -11.44
N SER A 415 -16.01 -64.01 -10.40
CA SER A 415 -16.83 -63.25 -9.46
C SER A 415 -17.10 -61.82 -9.97
N MET A 416 -18.37 -61.46 -10.17
CA MET A 416 -18.80 -60.16 -10.73
C MET A 416 -19.81 -59.43 -9.83
N PRO A 417 -19.83 -58.08 -9.77
CA PRO A 417 -20.80 -57.33 -8.98
C PRO A 417 -22.25 -57.52 -9.46
N CYS A 418 -23.18 -57.71 -8.53
CA CYS A 418 -24.60 -58.04 -8.76
C CYS A 418 -25.33 -57.10 -9.73
N PHE A 419 -25.00 -55.80 -9.78
CA PHE A 419 -25.65 -54.86 -10.71
C PHE A 419 -25.29 -55.07 -12.18
N LYS A 420 -24.17 -55.73 -12.49
CA LYS A 420 -23.80 -56.02 -13.87
C LYS A 420 -24.61 -57.20 -14.37
N ASP A 421 -25.88 -56.96 -14.68
CA ASP A 421 -26.64 -57.86 -15.54
C ASP A 421 -26.13 -57.70 -16.97
N GLY A 422 -25.35 -58.69 -17.38
CA GLY A 422 -24.82 -58.81 -18.74
C GLY A 422 -24.14 -60.16 -18.92
N GLU A 423 -24.29 -60.71 -20.12
CA GLU A 423 -23.62 -61.91 -20.57
C GLU A 423 -22.09 -61.71 -20.49
N PHE A 424 -21.37 -62.67 -19.90
CA PHE A 424 -19.92 -62.58 -19.70
C PHE A 424 -19.20 -63.31 -20.84
N SER A 425 -18.33 -62.62 -21.57
CA SER A 425 -17.39 -63.22 -22.52
C SER A 425 -15.97 -63.15 -21.95
N CYS A 426 -15.21 -64.24 -22.07
CA CYS A 426 -13.85 -64.36 -21.51
C CYS A 426 -12.77 -63.61 -22.31
N GLY A 427 -13.15 -62.86 -23.35
CA GLY A 427 -12.24 -62.01 -24.14
C GLY A 427 -11.22 -62.75 -25.03
N ARG A 428 -11.21 -64.10 -25.05
CA ARG A 428 -10.35 -64.87 -25.97
C ARG A 428 -10.89 -64.77 -27.41
N PRO A 429 -10.03 -64.75 -28.45
CA PRO A 429 -10.50 -64.69 -29.84
C PRO A 429 -11.14 -66.01 -30.27
N CYS A 430 -12.19 -65.95 -31.09
CA CYS A 430 -12.92 -67.11 -31.61
C CYS A 430 -12.04 -68.07 -32.45
N GLY A 431 -11.12 -67.56 -33.27
CA GLY A 431 -10.07 -68.36 -33.93
C GLY A 431 -10.48 -69.18 -35.17
N ARG A 432 -11.78 -69.22 -35.51
CA ARG A 432 -12.34 -69.96 -36.66
C ARG A 432 -11.99 -69.31 -38.02
N LEU A 433 -11.76 -70.10 -39.07
CA LEU A 433 -11.40 -69.63 -40.43
C LEU A 433 -12.58 -68.93 -41.12
N LEU A 434 -12.33 -67.74 -41.67
CA LEU A 434 -13.31 -66.90 -42.37
C LEU A 434 -13.48 -67.30 -43.85
N SER A 435 -14.58 -66.91 -44.48
CA SER A 435 -14.93 -67.21 -45.89
C SER A 435 -13.95 -66.71 -46.97
N CYS A 436 -12.93 -65.93 -46.59
CA CYS A 436 -11.86 -65.47 -47.48
C CYS A 436 -10.64 -66.42 -47.54
N ASP A 437 -10.72 -67.56 -46.84
CA ASP A 437 -9.73 -68.65 -46.67
C ASP A 437 -8.33 -68.24 -46.15
N ASN A 438 -8.04 -66.94 -46.08
CA ASN A 438 -6.74 -66.39 -45.69
C ASN A 438 -6.73 -65.78 -44.28
N HIS A 439 -7.89 -65.62 -43.62
CA HIS A 439 -7.99 -64.96 -42.31
C HIS A 439 -8.84 -65.74 -41.31
N ARG A 440 -8.52 -65.59 -40.01
CA ARG A 440 -9.22 -66.20 -38.88
C ARG A 440 -9.99 -65.12 -38.08
N CYS A 441 -11.12 -65.50 -37.49
CA CYS A 441 -12.01 -64.65 -36.71
C CYS A 441 -11.32 -64.12 -35.45
N GLN A 442 -11.28 -62.80 -35.29
CA GLN A 442 -10.66 -62.11 -34.16
C GLN A 442 -11.67 -61.65 -33.09
N LEU A 443 -12.97 -61.88 -33.31
CA LEU A 443 -14.02 -61.53 -32.34
C LEU A 443 -13.82 -62.26 -31.02
N GLN A 444 -14.13 -61.56 -29.93
CA GLN A 444 -14.13 -62.13 -28.59
C GLN A 444 -15.16 -63.28 -28.52
N CYS A 445 -14.91 -64.28 -27.67
CA CYS A 445 -15.77 -65.45 -27.51
C CYS A 445 -17.25 -65.07 -27.47
N HIS A 446 -17.96 -65.51 -28.49
CA HIS A 446 -19.39 -65.32 -28.70
C HIS A 446 -20.00 -66.67 -29.09
N THR A 447 -21.31 -66.80 -28.97
CA THR A 447 -22.04 -67.96 -29.48
C THR A 447 -22.04 -67.94 -31.01
N VAL A 448 -21.60 -69.03 -31.64
CA VAL A 448 -21.56 -69.16 -33.10
C VAL A 448 -22.77 -69.96 -33.58
N ILE A 449 -23.61 -69.34 -34.40
CA ILE A 449 -24.82 -69.91 -34.99
C ILE A 449 -24.49 -70.43 -36.40
N GLN A 450 -24.92 -71.65 -36.72
CA GLN A 450 -24.78 -72.29 -38.04
C GLN A 450 -23.35 -72.33 -38.61
N ALA A 451 -22.38 -72.76 -37.81
CA ALA A 451 -21.06 -73.12 -38.34
C ALA A 451 -21.11 -74.52 -38.99
N PRO A 452 -20.49 -74.72 -40.17
CA PRO A 452 -20.43 -76.04 -40.80
C PRO A 452 -19.54 -77.03 -40.03
N ASP A 453 -18.53 -76.56 -39.29
CA ASP A 453 -17.64 -77.36 -38.42
C ASP A 453 -17.15 -76.54 -37.21
N GLU A 454 -16.49 -77.18 -36.24
CA GLU A 454 -15.87 -76.50 -35.08
C GLU A 454 -14.76 -75.50 -35.47
N GLU A 455 -14.14 -75.67 -36.65
CA GLU A 455 -13.01 -74.83 -37.12
C GLU A 455 -13.40 -73.71 -38.11
N ARG A 456 -14.60 -73.75 -38.69
CA ARG A 456 -15.04 -72.81 -39.73
C ARG A 456 -16.01 -71.75 -39.18
N SER A 457 -15.95 -70.54 -39.73
CA SER A 457 -16.80 -69.42 -39.32
C SER A 457 -18.28 -69.70 -39.58
N GLY A 458 -19.14 -69.45 -38.58
CA GLY A 458 -20.60 -69.37 -38.78
C GLY A 458 -21.03 -68.00 -39.31
N LEU A 459 -22.34 -67.77 -39.43
CA LEU A 459 -22.89 -66.52 -39.97
C LEU A 459 -22.55 -65.28 -39.11
N ASP A 460 -22.37 -65.48 -37.81
CA ASP A 460 -22.13 -64.40 -36.84
C ASP A 460 -20.64 -64.15 -36.58
N CYS A 461 -19.76 -64.86 -37.29
CA CYS A 461 -18.32 -64.60 -37.28
C CYS A 461 -17.98 -63.42 -38.22
N GLU A 462 -16.86 -62.75 -37.93
CA GLU A 462 -16.45 -61.52 -38.62
C GLU A 462 -16.25 -61.71 -40.14
N GLN A 463 -16.83 -60.85 -40.97
CA GLN A 463 -16.51 -60.83 -42.39
C GLN A 463 -15.17 -60.13 -42.62
N CYS A 464 -14.32 -60.67 -43.50
CA CYS A 464 -12.99 -60.11 -43.72
C CYS A 464 -13.06 -58.73 -44.41
N GLU A 465 -12.78 -57.66 -43.66
CA GLU A 465 -12.68 -56.29 -44.20
C GLU A 465 -11.25 -55.85 -44.55
N LYS A 466 -10.26 -56.75 -44.44
CA LYS A 466 -8.84 -56.43 -44.67
C LYS A 466 -8.54 -56.05 -46.14
N PRO A 467 -7.62 -55.12 -46.40
CA PRO A 467 -7.26 -54.67 -47.75
C PRO A 467 -6.57 -55.77 -48.56
N CYS A 468 -6.71 -55.73 -49.89
CA CYS A 468 -6.08 -56.70 -50.79
C CYS A 468 -4.56 -56.48 -50.87
N ILE A 469 -3.77 -57.55 -50.69
CA ILE A 469 -2.29 -57.52 -50.67
C ILE A 469 -1.70 -57.77 -52.09
N LYS A 470 -2.55 -57.87 -53.13
CA LYS A 470 -2.10 -58.12 -54.52
C LYS A 470 -1.75 -56.80 -55.25
N PRO A 471 -0.67 -56.75 -56.05
CA PRO A 471 -0.28 -55.55 -56.82
C PRO A 471 -1.19 -55.27 -58.02
N ILE A 472 -1.43 -53.98 -58.35
CA ILE A 472 -2.21 -53.52 -59.52
C ILE A 472 -1.34 -53.55 -60.79
N GLN A 473 -1.79 -54.22 -61.87
CA GLN A 473 -1.06 -54.30 -63.15
C GLN A 473 -1.14 -52.99 -63.94
N SER A 474 -0.24 -52.03 -63.69
CA SER A 474 0.31 -51.04 -64.67
C SER A 474 1.09 -49.92 -63.98
N GLY A 475 2.42 -50.08 -63.89
CA GLY A 475 3.41 -48.98 -63.72
C GLY A 475 3.31 -48.04 -62.51
N CYS A 476 2.39 -48.28 -61.57
CA CYS A 476 2.11 -47.38 -60.46
C CYS A 476 2.42 -48.06 -59.11
N THR A 477 3.08 -47.36 -58.18
CA THR A 477 3.49 -47.89 -56.87
C THR A 477 2.38 -47.85 -55.81
N HIS A 478 1.10 -47.79 -56.21
CA HIS A 478 -0.03 -47.60 -55.31
C HIS A 478 -0.77 -48.92 -55.01
N GLU A 479 -1.15 -49.11 -53.75
CA GLU A 479 -1.84 -50.31 -53.23
C GLU A 479 -3.32 -50.37 -53.64
N CYS A 480 -3.88 -51.59 -53.74
CA CYS A 480 -5.28 -51.78 -54.13
C CYS A 480 -6.24 -51.38 -53.01
N LEU A 481 -7.15 -50.45 -53.31
CA LEU A 481 -8.14 -49.94 -52.38
C LEU A 481 -9.37 -50.87 -52.19
N ARG A 482 -9.39 -52.07 -52.81
CA ARG A 482 -10.47 -53.05 -52.63
C ARG A 482 -10.21 -53.95 -51.41
N ARG A 483 -11.29 -54.31 -50.70
CA ARG A 483 -11.29 -55.35 -49.65
C ARG A 483 -10.88 -56.70 -50.25
N CYS A 484 -10.36 -57.60 -49.43
CA CYS A 484 -9.93 -58.94 -49.83
C CYS A 484 -11.01 -59.61 -50.68
N HIS A 485 -10.71 -59.82 -51.96
CA HIS A 485 -11.64 -60.36 -52.93
C HIS A 485 -11.00 -61.54 -53.68
N PRO A 486 -11.79 -62.50 -54.17
CA PRO A 486 -11.30 -63.46 -55.14
C PRO A 486 -11.12 -62.76 -56.51
N GLY A 487 -9.93 -62.85 -57.15
CA GLY A 487 -9.62 -62.27 -58.49
C GLY A 487 -8.39 -61.33 -58.60
N GLU A 488 -8.20 -60.67 -59.76
CA GLU A 488 -7.14 -59.67 -60.09
C GLU A 488 -7.60 -58.19 -59.93
N CYS A 489 -6.67 -57.22 -59.84
CA CYS A 489 -6.92 -55.80 -59.47
C CYS A 489 -6.78 -54.79 -60.65
N GLY A 490 -7.68 -53.79 -60.80
CA GLY A 490 -7.72 -52.80 -61.92
C GLY A 490 -7.16 -51.37 -61.64
N ASP A 491 -7.26 -50.44 -62.63
CA ASP A 491 -6.56 -49.13 -62.75
C ASP A 491 -6.58 -48.15 -61.54
N CYS A 492 -5.51 -47.36 -61.40
CA CYS A 492 -5.30 -46.42 -60.29
C CYS A 492 -6.07 -45.09 -60.42
N ARG A 493 -6.89 -44.75 -59.42
CA ARG A 493 -7.66 -43.47 -59.33
C ARG A 493 -7.08 -42.44 -58.36
N GLN A 494 -5.84 -42.61 -57.89
CA GLN A 494 -5.26 -41.73 -56.86
C GLN A 494 -4.86 -40.34 -57.42
N MET A 495 -5.07 -39.29 -56.61
CA MET A 495 -4.70 -37.91 -56.93
C MET A 495 -3.29 -37.61 -56.43
N VAL A 496 -2.40 -37.17 -57.31
CA VAL A 496 -1.01 -36.84 -56.97
C VAL A 496 -0.80 -35.33 -56.90
N LYS A 497 -0.05 -34.89 -55.89
CA LYS A 497 0.26 -33.47 -55.63
C LYS A 497 1.50 -33.04 -56.41
N ARG A 498 1.37 -32.04 -57.28
CA ARG A 498 2.50 -31.46 -58.05
C ARG A 498 2.60 -29.96 -57.81
N GLN A 499 3.79 -29.37 -57.90
CA GLN A 499 3.98 -27.93 -57.71
C GLN A 499 3.58 -27.15 -58.96
N CYS A 500 2.89 -26.02 -58.78
CA CYS A 500 2.57 -25.10 -59.86
C CYS A 500 3.81 -24.38 -60.39
N HIS A 501 3.78 -23.88 -61.63
CA HIS A 501 4.86 -23.05 -62.21
C HIS A 501 5.23 -21.81 -61.39
N CYS A 502 4.29 -21.21 -60.65
CA CYS A 502 4.60 -20.10 -59.74
C CYS A 502 5.35 -20.53 -58.46
N SER A 503 5.54 -21.84 -58.24
CA SER A 503 6.15 -22.49 -57.06
C SER A 503 5.48 -22.16 -55.71
N SER A 504 4.48 -21.29 -55.69
CA SER A 504 3.83 -20.82 -54.46
C SER A 504 2.67 -21.71 -54.00
N MET A 505 2.12 -22.54 -54.89
CA MET A 505 0.98 -23.43 -54.59
C MET A 505 1.14 -24.77 -55.32
N SER A 506 0.56 -25.83 -54.76
CA SER A 506 0.54 -27.17 -55.35
C SER A 506 -0.83 -27.52 -55.92
N VAL A 507 -0.87 -28.09 -57.13
CA VAL A 507 -2.09 -28.55 -57.82
C VAL A 507 -2.19 -30.08 -57.69
N TYR A 508 -3.41 -30.59 -57.51
CA TYR A 508 -3.69 -32.03 -57.41
C TYR A 508 -4.28 -32.53 -58.74
N VAL A 509 -3.67 -33.55 -59.33
CA VAL A 509 -4.06 -34.10 -60.64
C VAL A 509 -4.08 -35.63 -60.54
N LYS A 510 -4.98 -36.33 -61.26
CA LYS A 510 -5.08 -37.79 -61.19
C LYS A 510 -3.82 -38.47 -61.74
N CYS A 511 -3.36 -39.52 -61.06
CA CYS A 511 -2.14 -40.24 -61.44
C CYS A 511 -2.24 -40.81 -62.86
N CYS A 512 -3.37 -41.43 -63.21
CA CYS A 512 -3.59 -41.99 -64.54
C CYS A 512 -3.49 -40.93 -65.64
N GLU A 513 -4.12 -39.76 -65.46
CA GLU A 513 -4.11 -38.64 -66.40
C GLU A 513 -2.70 -38.03 -66.57
N LEU A 514 -1.85 -38.07 -65.53
CA LEU A 514 -0.46 -37.58 -65.61
C LEU A 514 0.47 -38.52 -66.38
N THR A 515 0.28 -39.84 -66.23
CA THR A 515 1.08 -40.86 -66.95
C THR A 515 0.63 -41.06 -68.39
N SER A 516 -0.60 -40.69 -68.74
CA SER A 516 -1.14 -40.86 -70.08
C SER A 516 -1.16 -39.59 -70.96
N SER A 517 -0.80 -38.41 -70.44
CA SER A 517 -0.93 -37.13 -71.16
C SER A 517 0.39 -36.57 -71.73
N ASP A 518 0.29 -35.83 -72.85
CA ASP A 518 1.41 -35.15 -73.52
C ASP A 518 1.95 -33.90 -72.77
N ASP A 519 3.18 -33.51 -73.09
CA ASP A 519 3.98 -32.50 -72.35
C ASP A 519 3.41 -31.05 -72.38
N SER A 520 2.51 -30.73 -73.32
CA SER A 520 1.80 -29.43 -73.35
C SER A 520 0.55 -29.43 -72.47
N SER A 521 -0.16 -30.55 -72.42
CA SER A 521 -1.34 -30.79 -71.58
C SER A 521 -0.95 -30.82 -70.10
N THR A 522 0.18 -31.45 -69.79
CA THR A 522 0.78 -31.46 -68.44
C THR A 522 1.13 -30.03 -68.01
N LYS A 523 1.76 -29.21 -68.86
CA LYS A 523 2.07 -27.80 -68.52
C LYS A 523 0.84 -26.97 -68.18
N LEU A 524 -0.31 -27.22 -68.83
CA LEU A 524 -1.57 -26.56 -68.51
C LEU A 524 -2.18 -27.05 -67.18
N LEU A 525 -2.15 -28.37 -66.95
CA LEU A 525 -2.63 -29.02 -65.72
C LEU A 525 -1.82 -28.59 -64.48
N LEU A 526 -0.55 -28.19 -64.68
CA LEU A 526 0.34 -27.66 -63.64
C LEU A 526 0.31 -26.11 -63.49
N SER A 527 -0.68 -25.41 -64.06
CA SER A 527 -0.86 -23.95 -63.89
C SER A 527 -2.02 -23.62 -62.93
N CYS A 528 -1.85 -22.64 -62.02
CA CYS A 528 -2.87 -22.29 -61.02
C CYS A 528 -3.92 -21.29 -61.51
N LYS A 529 -3.85 -20.86 -62.78
CA LYS A 529 -4.75 -19.89 -63.44
C LYS A 529 -4.90 -18.51 -62.77
N GLY A 530 -4.17 -18.20 -61.69
CA GLY A 530 -4.16 -16.88 -61.02
C GLY A 530 -3.08 -15.91 -61.52
N ASN A 531 -3.11 -14.65 -61.08
CA ASN A 531 -2.13 -13.62 -61.46
C ASN A 531 -0.73 -13.93 -60.92
N CYS A 532 0.31 -13.65 -61.71
CA CYS A 532 1.68 -13.93 -61.36
C CYS A 532 2.15 -13.07 -60.18
N PRO A 533 2.71 -13.65 -59.10
CA PRO A 533 3.14 -12.91 -57.92
C PRO A 533 4.51 -12.23 -58.07
N LYS A 534 5.23 -12.42 -59.19
CA LYS A 534 6.56 -11.83 -59.39
C LYS A 534 6.49 -10.31 -59.57
N MET A 535 7.33 -9.59 -58.82
CA MET A 535 7.46 -8.13 -58.86
C MET A 535 8.44 -7.71 -59.96
N LEU A 536 8.03 -6.72 -60.75
CA LEU A 536 8.85 -6.07 -61.77
C LEU A 536 9.83 -5.10 -61.12
N LYS A 537 10.91 -4.74 -61.83
CA LYS A 537 11.94 -3.82 -61.33
C LYS A 537 11.40 -2.41 -61.00
N CYS A 538 10.24 -2.01 -61.53
CA CYS A 538 9.54 -0.77 -61.17
C CYS A 538 8.75 -0.85 -59.85
N GLY A 539 8.81 -1.98 -59.13
CA GLY A 539 8.11 -2.21 -57.85
C GLY A 539 6.65 -2.64 -57.99
N HIS A 540 6.14 -2.80 -59.21
CA HIS A 540 4.78 -3.26 -59.50
C HIS A 540 4.73 -4.77 -59.80
N GLN A 541 3.61 -5.43 -59.46
CA GLN A 541 3.39 -6.85 -59.73
C GLN A 541 3.02 -7.10 -61.21
N CYS A 542 3.52 -8.19 -61.79
CA CYS A 542 3.20 -8.59 -63.17
C CYS A 542 1.67 -8.75 -63.38
N SER A 543 1.15 -8.25 -64.50
CA SER A 543 -0.29 -8.30 -64.82
C SER A 543 -0.75 -9.62 -65.46
N LEU A 544 0.18 -10.47 -65.90
CA LEU A 544 -0.12 -11.75 -66.55
C LEU A 544 -0.49 -12.85 -65.53
N HIS A 545 -1.33 -13.80 -65.97
CA HIS A 545 -1.62 -15.03 -65.22
C HIS A 545 -0.40 -15.96 -65.19
N CYS A 546 -0.38 -16.93 -64.27
CA CYS A 546 0.72 -17.86 -64.05
C CYS A 546 1.14 -18.51 -65.38
N HIS A 547 2.31 -18.14 -65.87
CA HIS A 547 2.86 -18.57 -67.14
C HIS A 547 4.23 -19.22 -66.94
N PHE A 548 4.63 -20.04 -67.91
CA PHE A 548 5.95 -20.65 -67.95
C PHE A 548 6.89 -19.74 -68.75
N GLY A 549 7.95 -19.20 -68.12
CA GLY A 549 8.91 -18.24 -68.74
C GLY A 549 9.12 -16.93 -67.95
N PRO A 550 9.95 -15.99 -68.44
CA PRO A 550 10.24 -14.69 -67.77
C PRO A 550 9.09 -13.67 -67.92
N CYS A 551 8.90 -12.79 -66.93
CA CYS A 551 7.81 -11.78 -66.89
C CYS A 551 8.15 -10.50 -67.71
N ILE A 552 7.12 -9.73 -68.10
CA ILE A 552 7.23 -8.47 -68.88
C ILE A 552 8.16 -7.46 -68.20
N ASP A 553 9.02 -6.76 -68.95
CA ASP A 553 10.00 -5.81 -68.42
C ASP A 553 9.40 -4.50 -67.87
N ALA A 554 10.13 -3.84 -66.97
CA ALA A 554 9.66 -2.69 -66.18
C ALA A 554 9.35 -1.41 -66.99
N LYS A 555 9.79 -1.33 -68.25
CA LYS A 555 9.61 -0.15 -69.12
C LYS A 555 8.20 -0.05 -69.70
N ASP A 556 7.48 -1.16 -69.82
CA ASP A 556 6.13 -1.24 -70.40
C ASP A 556 5.02 -1.32 -69.33
N CYS A 557 5.30 -0.81 -68.12
CA CYS A 557 4.37 -0.90 -66.99
C CYS A 557 3.26 0.17 -67.08
N SER A 558 2.02 -0.25 -67.35
CA SER A 558 0.86 0.64 -67.55
C SER A 558 0.12 1.10 -66.28
N ARG A 559 0.70 0.95 -65.07
CA ARG A 559 0.07 1.35 -63.80
C ARG A 559 0.22 2.86 -63.54
N LYS A 560 -0.82 3.56 -63.06
CA LYS A 560 -0.79 5.01 -62.76
C LYS A 560 -0.23 5.31 -61.35
N ILE A 561 0.66 6.29 -61.22
CA ILE A 561 1.23 6.77 -59.95
C ILE A 561 1.03 8.28 -59.77
N VAL A 562 0.93 8.74 -58.52
CA VAL A 562 0.67 10.16 -58.18
C VAL A 562 1.97 10.87 -57.81
N VAL A 563 2.33 11.91 -58.55
CA VAL A 563 3.52 12.74 -58.29
C VAL A 563 3.11 13.99 -57.51
N ARG A 564 3.88 14.35 -56.47
CA ARG A 564 3.62 15.49 -55.58
C ARG A 564 4.77 16.49 -55.61
N CYS A 565 4.43 17.75 -55.41
CA CYS A 565 5.40 18.86 -55.32
C CYS A 565 6.18 18.83 -53.98
N PRO A 566 7.44 19.34 -53.87
CA PRO A 566 8.24 19.30 -52.63
C PRO A 566 7.59 19.94 -51.40
N CYS A 567 6.82 21.02 -51.60
CA CYS A 567 6.02 21.67 -50.56
C CYS A 567 4.70 20.91 -50.22
N LYS A 568 4.47 19.74 -50.82
CA LYS A 568 3.34 18.78 -50.64
C LYS A 568 1.94 19.31 -50.93
N ARG A 569 1.79 20.53 -51.47
CA ARG A 569 0.48 21.16 -51.70
C ARG A 569 -0.16 20.86 -53.06
N LEU A 570 0.61 20.50 -54.09
CA LEU A 570 0.12 20.19 -55.45
C LEU A 570 0.31 18.70 -55.79
N LYS A 571 -0.67 18.07 -56.45
CA LYS A 571 -0.68 16.64 -56.86
C LYS A 571 -1.24 16.45 -58.29
N LYS A 572 -0.63 15.57 -59.10
CA LYS A 572 -1.11 15.11 -60.42
C LYS A 572 -0.72 13.64 -60.69
N ASP A 573 -1.48 12.95 -61.54
CA ASP A 573 -1.36 11.50 -61.78
C ASP A 573 -0.73 11.22 -63.16
N TYR A 574 0.23 10.29 -63.24
CA TYR A 574 0.96 9.91 -64.45
C TYR A 574 1.14 8.37 -64.54
N PRO A 575 1.23 7.77 -65.75
CA PRO A 575 1.56 6.35 -65.89
C PRO A 575 3.02 6.06 -65.46
N CYS A 576 3.27 4.86 -64.90
CA CYS A 576 4.52 4.48 -64.25
C CYS A 576 5.74 4.55 -65.18
N SER A 577 5.55 4.27 -66.47
CA SER A 577 6.58 4.39 -67.50
C SER A 577 7.04 5.83 -67.70
N GLU A 578 6.14 6.81 -67.60
CA GLU A 578 6.41 8.24 -67.84
C GLU A 578 6.76 9.01 -66.57
N ALA A 579 6.35 8.51 -65.41
CA ALA A 579 6.50 9.20 -64.12
C ALA A 579 7.92 9.08 -63.50
N GLN A 580 8.77 8.19 -64.02
CA GLN A 580 10.16 8.04 -63.57
C GLN A 580 11.01 9.24 -64.03
N GLY A 581 11.06 10.29 -63.20
CA GLY A 581 11.88 11.48 -63.42
C GLY A 581 11.13 12.82 -63.38
N ILE A 582 9.80 12.81 -63.24
CA ILE A 582 8.98 14.04 -63.19
C ILE A 582 8.87 14.54 -61.74
N SER A 583 9.26 15.79 -61.49
CA SER A 583 9.05 16.51 -60.21
C SER A 583 8.18 17.73 -60.45
N LEU A 584 7.14 17.93 -59.64
CA LEU A 584 6.26 19.11 -59.75
C LEU A 584 6.89 20.29 -58.98
N GLU A 585 7.11 21.42 -59.63
CA GLU A 585 7.66 22.63 -58.98
C GLU A 585 6.59 23.46 -58.25
N CYS A 586 6.93 24.11 -57.12
CA CYS A 586 5.99 24.97 -56.38
C CYS A 586 5.79 26.28 -57.15
N ASN A 587 4.54 26.64 -57.47
CA ASN A 587 4.20 27.95 -58.05
C ASN A 587 4.36 29.11 -57.04
N GLU A 588 4.40 30.36 -57.53
CA GLU A 588 4.65 31.54 -56.68
C GLU A 588 3.65 31.67 -55.51
N GLU A 589 2.38 31.37 -55.76
CA GLU A 589 1.31 31.34 -54.76
C GLU A 589 1.64 30.38 -53.61
N CYS A 590 2.11 29.17 -53.95
CA CYS A 590 2.47 28.16 -52.96
C CYS A 590 3.73 28.55 -52.19
N ARG A 591 4.71 29.22 -52.82
CA ARG A 591 5.92 29.73 -52.14
C ARG A 591 5.60 30.88 -51.18
N LYS A 592 4.75 31.84 -51.58
CA LYS A 592 4.32 32.97 -50.75
C LYS A 592 3.58 32.50 -49.50
N ILE A 593 2.71 31.50 -49.63
CA ILE A 593 1.93 30.98 -48.51
C ILE A 593 2.81 30.20 -47.53
N VAL A 594 3.78 29.41 -48.00
CA VAL A 594 4.77 28.75 -47.14
C VAL A 594 5.62 29.76 -46.37
N MET A 595 6.07 30.84 -47.03
CA MET A 595 6.86 31.88 -46.36
C MET A 595 6.04 32.71 -45.36
N LYS A 596 4.76 32.97 -45.64
CA LYS A 596 3.86 33.70 -44.73
C LYS A 596 3.59 32.89 -43.46
N THR A 597 3.23 31.61 -43.59
CA THR A 597 2.96 30.75 -42.43
C THR A 597 4.21 30.51 -41.59
N GLU A 598 5.39 30.44 -42.20
CA GLU A 598 6.65 30.27 -41.47
C GLU A 598 7.07 31.55 -40.72
N LYS A 599 6.80 32.74 -41.26
CA LYS A 599 6.99 34.01 -40.55
C LYS A 599 6.03 34.19 -39.38
N GLU A 600 4.75 33.87 -39.57
CA GLU A 600 3.74 33.91 -38.50
C GLU A 600 4.10 32.94 -37.36
N ARG A 601 4.57 31.73 -37.69
CA ARG A 601 5.02 30.75 -36.69
C ARG A 601 6.23 31.23 -35.88
N LYS A 602 7.23 31.82 -36.54
CA LYS A 602 8.42 32.36 -35.86
C LYS A 602 8.09 33.56 -34.97
N GLU A 603 7.13 34.40 -35.38
CA GLU A 603 6.70 35.53 -34.56
C GLU A 603 5.92 35.06 -33.32
N GLN A 604 5.03 34.07 -33.46
CA GLN A 604 4.36 33.44 -32.33
C GLN A 604 5.34 32.80 -31.34
N GLU A 605 6.37 32.10 -31.84
CA GLU A 605 7.42 31.51 -31.00
C GLU A 605 8.21 32.59 -30.24
N ARG A 606 8.50 33.75 -30.86
CA ARG A 606 9.19 34.87 -30.20
C ARG A 606 8.34 35.51 -29.11
N ILE A 607 7.05 35.75 -29.37
CA ILE A 607 6.11 36.30 -28.38
C ILE A 607 6.02 35.36 -27.17
N GLN A 608 5.91 34.06 -27.43
CA GLN A 608 5.83 33.04 -26.38
C GLN A 608 7.11 32.98 -25.52
N GLN A 609 8.29 33.03 -26.16
CA GLN A 609 9.57 33.09 -25.44
C GLN A 609 9.72 34.36 -24.59
N GLU A 610 9.24 35.51 -25.05
CA GLU A 610 9.33 36.76 -24.31
C GLU A 610 8.40 36.79 -23.08
N GLU A 611 7.18 36.26 -23.20
CA GLU A 611 6.24 36.10 -22.08
C GLU A 611 6.81 35.14 -21.01
N GLU A 612 7.39 34.01 -21.43
CA GLU A 612 8.02 33.05 -20.52
C GLU A 612 9.21 33.67 -19.77
N MET A 613 10.06 34.45 -20.45
CA MET A 613 11.15 35.16 -19.78
C MET A 613 10.67 36.22 -18.77
N LYS A 614 9.56 36.92 -19.07
CA LYS A 614 8.96 37.88 -18.12
C LYS A 614 8.42 37.18 -16.87
N LEU A 615 7.68 36.09 -17.05
CA LEU A 615 7.17 35.27 -15.94
C LEU A 615 8.30 34.72 -15.08
N HIS A 616 9.36 34.18 -15.71
CA HIS A 616 10.52 33.67 -14.99
C HIS A 616 11.23 34.75 -14.17
N LYS A 617 11.40 35.96 -14.74
CA LYS A 617 12.00 37.10 -14.03
C LYS A 617 11.17 37.53 -12.81
N GLU A 618 9.85 37.59 -12.94
CA GLU A 618 8.96 37.89 -11.82
C GLU A 618 8.99 36.82 -10.71
N GLU A 619 9.08 35.54 -11.09
CA GLU A 619 9.20 34.45 -10.12
C GLU A 619 10.51 34.50 -9.35
N VAL A 620 11.63 34.75 -10.05
CA VAL A 620 12.95 34.94 -9.42
C VAL A 620 12.91 36.15 -8.49
N GLU A 621 12.32 37.28 -8.90
CA GLU A 621 12.21 38.46 -8.04
C GLU A 621 11.35 38.21 -6.80
N LYS A 622 10.21 37.52 -6.94
CA LYS A 622 9.38 37.10 -5.81
C LYS A 622 10.13 36.13 -4.87
N TYR A 623 10.98 35.27 -5.43
CA TYR A 623 11.79 34.33 -4.66
C TYR A 623 12.93 35.05 -3.91
N GLU A 624 13.63 35.99 -4.54
CA GLU A 624 14.66 36.81 -3.90
C GLU A 624 14.11 37.69 -2.78
N ARG A 625 12.94 38.32 -2.99
CA ARG A 625 12.22 39.08 -1.96
C ARG A 625 11.82 38.21 -0.75
N LYS A 626 11.51 36.93 -0.97
CA LYS A 626 11.22 35.97 0.11
C LYS A 626 12.48 35.48 0.82
N LYS A 627 13.61 35.38 0.11
CA LYS A 627 14.90 34.88 0.66
C LYS A 627 15.62 35.95 1.49
N GLN A 628 15.41 37.24 1.20
CA GLN A 628 15.87 38.35 2.04
C GLN A 628 14.98 38.55 3.28
N GLY A 629 15.05 37.63 4.25
CA GLY A 629 14.54 37.88 5.60
C GLY A 629 15.21 39.12 6.21
N ARG A 630 14.41 40.03 6.78
CA ARG A 630 14.75 41.26 7.55
C ARG A 630 16.27 41.52 7.71
N LYS A 631 16.94 42.02 6.66
CA LYS A 631 18.25 42.65 6.83
C LYS A 631 18.04 44.04 7.43
N ARG A 632 18.80 44.36 8.48
CA ARG A 632 18.91 45.71 9.02
C ARG A 632 19.27 46.68 7.89
N ARG A 633 18.61 47.84 7.86
CA ARG A 633 18.85 48.92 6.90
C ARG A 633 20.36 49.19 6.80
N PRO A 634 20.98 49.04 5.61
CA PRO A 634 22.27 49.64 5.38
C PRO A 634 22.08 51.16 5.29
N ARG A 635 22.91 51.89 6.03
CA ARG A 635 23.12 53.32 5.85
C ARG A 635 23.99 53.48 4.60
N LYS A 636 23.40 53.82 3.46
CA LYS A 636 24.07 54.27 2.23
C LYS A 636 23.07 55.19 1.52
N GLN A 637 23.27 56.48 1.76
CA GLN A 637 23.97 57.41 0.86
C GLN A 637 22.91 57.99 -0.07
N GLN A 638 22.50 59.19 0.33
CA GLN A 638 21.66 60.08 -0.41
C GLN A 638 22.37 60.36 -1.73
N GLU A 639 21.91 59.74 -2.81
CA GLU A 639 22.05 60.31 -4.13
C GLU A 639 20.95 61.36 -4.21
N ASP A 640 21.38 62.62 -4.31
CA ASP A 640 20.52 63.76 -4.53
C ASP A 640 19.80 63.56 -5.87
N VAL A 641 18.52 63.21 -5.79
CA VAL A 641 17.61 63.35 -6.92
C VAL A 641 17.26 64.83 -6.97
N GLU A 642 17.83 65.56 -7.94
CA GLU A 642 17.38 66.89 -8.30
C GLU A 642 15.87 66.85 -8.58
N GLU A 643 15.08 67.46 -7.69
CA GLU A 643 13.67 67.68 -7.95
C GLU A 643 13.53 68.62 -9.17
N PRO A 644 12.75 68.26 -10.20
CA PRO A 644 12.53 69.18 -11.31
C PRO A 644 11.80 70.41 -10.78
N SER A 645 12.46 71.56 -10.91
CA SER A 645 11.96 72.88 -10.51
C SER A 645 10.50 73.08 -10.93
N TRP A 646 9.70 73.62 -10.00
CA TRP A 646 8.29 74.00 -10.16
C TRP A 646 8.02 74.78 -11.47
N PHE A 647 9.01 75.54 -11.94
CA PHE A 647 8.97 76.27 -13.20
C PHE A 647 8.87 75.36 -14.44
N SER A 648 9.49 74.18 -14.44
CA SER A 648 9.49 73.27 -15.59
C SER A 648 8.14 72.58 -15.81
N VAL A 649 7.39 72.35 -14.72
CA VAL A 649 6.07 71.72 -14.73
C VAL A 649 4.98 72.72 -15.14
N HIS A 650 5.12 73.99 -14.75
CA HIS A 650 4.11 75.03 -15.00
C HIS A 650 4.47 76.03 -16.11
N ARG A 651 5.59 75.86 -16.81
CA ARG A 651 6.10 76.78 -17.86
C ARG A 651 5.03 77.14 -18.90
N ASN A 652 4.33 76.15 -19.43
CA ASN A 652 3.35 76.37 -20.49
C ASN A 652 2.08 77.07 -20.00
N VAL A 653 1.74 76.89 -18.72
CA VAL A 653 0.58 77.54 -18.07
C VAL A 653 0.89 79.02 -17.79
N ILE A 654 2.10 79.31 -17.29
CA ILE A 654 2.54 80.69 -17.02
C ILE A 654 2.63 81.49 -18.32
N ILE A 655 3.21 80.93 -19.38
CA ILE A 655 3.29 81.59 -20.69
C ILE A 655 1.88 81.87 -21.26
N ALA A 656 0.96 80.91 -21.16
CA ALA A 656 -0.42 81.12 -21.60
C ALA A 656 -1.12 82.24 -20.82
N THR A 657 -0.92 82.34 -19.50
CA THR A 657 -1.51 83.41 -18.69
C THR A 657 -0.92 84.79 -19.02
N VAL A 658 0.39 84.89 -19.29
CA VAL A 658 1.02 86.16 -19.66
C VAL A 658 0.56 86.65 -21.03
N VAL A 659 0.37 85.74 -22.00
CA VAL A 659 -0.16 86.08 -23.33
C VAL A 659 -1.61 86.58 -23.24
N VAL A 660 -2.45 85.94 -22.42
CA VAL A 660 -3.84 86.37 -22.21
C VAL A 660 -3.89 87.75 -21.52
N VAL A 661 -3.04 88.00 -20.54
CA VAL A 661 -2.96 89.30 -19.86
C VAL A 661 -2.43 90.39 -20.79
N ALA A 662 -1.47 90.07 -21.67
CA ALA A 662 -0.95 91.02 -22.66
C ALA A 662 -2.01 91.36 -23.73
N ILE A 663 -2.79 90.38 -24.20
CA ILE A 663 -3.90 90.62 -25.13
C ILE A 663 -4.99 91.47 -24.46
N LEU A 664 -5.32 91.19 -23.20
CA LEU A 664 -6.27 92.01 -22.44
C LEU A 664 -5.75 93.44 -22.21
N ALA A 665 -4.46 93.62 -21.93
CA ALA A 665 -3.86 94.94 -21.78
C ALA A 665 -3.86 95.73 -23.10
N VAL A 666 -3.63 95.07 -24.24
CA VAL A 666 -3.74 95.70 -25.57
C VAL A 666 -5.18 96.07 -25.90
N VAL A 667 -6.14 95.19 -25.60
CA VAL A 667 -7.58 95.48 -25.79
C VAL A 667 -8.03 96.64 -24.89
N ILE A 668 -7.56 96.70 -23.65
CA ILE A 668 -7.84 97.81 -22.71
C ILE A 668 -7.18 99.11 -23.19
N HIS A 669 -5.95 99.05 -23.71
CA HIS A 669 -5.28 100.23 -24.28
C HIS A 669 -5.97 100.74 -25.54
N ILE A 670 -6.47 99.87 -26.40
CA ILE A 670 -7.25 100.26 -27.59
C ILE A 670 -8.60 100.86 -27.17
N ALA A 671 -9.26 100.29 -26.16
CA ALA A 671 -10.53 100.81 -25.63
C ALA A 671 -10.41 102.12 -24.82
N LEU A 672 -9.20 102.52 -24.43
CA LEU A 672 -8.92 103.81 -23.77
C LEU A 672 -8.33 104.87 -24.74
N ALA A 673 -8.10 104.50 -26.01
CA ALA A 673 -7.56 105.38 -27.03
C ALA A 673 -8.62 105.84 -28.08
N GLU A 674 -9.86 105.36 -27.94
CA GLU A 674 -11.08 105.98 -28.48
C GLU A 674 -11.74 106.81 -27.37
#